data_AF-A0A1Y1I9R2-F1
#
_entry.id   AF-A0A1Y1I9R2-F1
#
_cell.length_a   1.000
_cell.length_b   1.000
_cell.length_c   1.000
_cell.angle_alpha   90.00
_cell.angle_beta   90.00
_cell.angle_gamma   90.00
#
_symmetry.space_group_name_H-M   'P 1'
#
loop_
_entity.id
_entity.type
_entity.pdbx_description
1 polymer ?
#
loop_
_entity_poly.entity_id
_entity_poly.type
_entity_poly.pdbx_seq_one_letter_code
_entity_poly.pdbx_strand_id
1 'polypeptide(L)'
;MLLPLSRLPAGVLKGNAASGMQWKLLAAKGFLPQAARDLATKPPPSTDTIEPPPHDKQIPLLDPRSLSLDSPTYMVWGANTDVGKTIVSSGLTLAACQRPDPLSVLYVKPVQTGFPTDCDARFVRQNASRALKVASIFDQWKHGQPLPKLVTVSLFQWEPPVSPHVAARDNPVPDADVIGAVRTALRECKTQRASPDSASVSHQLFSVTEVAPAPESSKVKPAFTAGGVETAADQEGGTQSSILGGLETAVNEGGKAVSEVVDTAVQQVKERLRVEMLRKWVTLIETAGGVASPGPSGNLQCDIFRSLRLPGVLVGDGRLGGISATIAAYESLLLRGFDTDAVVLMDHGLGNADAIERYLQGKVPVVSLPRLPTKEEEAAGGPTIDTWLFDNRHTFGRLLDALESAHVARLTRLRSMAGKASDALWWPFTQHGLVGRDDVTVIDSRCGDEFAVYAGALSDNQAEKMQSKHGRSKTGFAEPQLGLTARTSLGDSRADPGSAVSRSQIYDISTPILTGPKTSESASINPSSGTPEAVSAELATPKTADPDSLSPEGLNPESLTPETLNPSFDACASWWTQGVTLEGQLEITRAMAYAAGRYGHVMFPENVHEPALRLAEKLLAGVGKGWADRVYYSDNGSTAIEIAVKMAFRKFVKDHGLSNSKPAPELYVLALNGSYHGDTLGAMEAQASTPYTAPLQQPWYRGRGCFLDPPKVELVRGRWQVRWDVAELDTTEYGTRDEVFSIKRTGTEEQAEAYRRYIGETIREFEEGGGSGERPVRLGGLILEPVIHGAGGMELIDPLFQRTLIQHCKEARIPVILDEVFAGIWRLGRETAAELLGCTPDIACYAKLLTGGMLPLAVTLATEDVFKSFLSDNKLEALLHGHSYTAHATGCAAAVAALDLFTNPSKNPNYDSASHVMKEMWAPDMLEEMSCMPEVTRVVALGTVFALELRSQSVGYGSPVSRGIVLRLRKRGVYSRALGNVLYLMCTPMTKVERCTQLLTMLKEEIERTDMNQ
;
A
#
# COMPACT_ATOMS: atom_id res chain seq x y z
N MET A 1 -42.28 -58.95 1.00
CA MET A 1 -42.12 -59.87 2.15
C MET A 1 -41.10 -59.26 3.10
N LEU A 2 -41.55 -59.02 4.34
CA LEU A 2 -40.80 -58.95 5.61
C LEU A 2 -39.55 -58.05 5.75
N LEU A 3 -39.71 -57.03 6.61
CA LEU A 3 -38.69 -56.42 7.49
C LEU A 3 -37.97 -57.50 8.36
N PRO A 4 -36.76 -57.26 8.95
CA PRO A 4 -36.52 -56.09 9.82
C PRO A 4 -35.16 -55.38 9.77
N LEU A 5 -35.26 -54.14 10.27
CA LEU A 5 -34.24 -53.19 10.71
C LEU A 5 -33.24 -53.80 11.71
N SER A 6 -31.95 -53.52 11.53
CA SER A 6 -31.11 -52.88 12.57
C SER A 6 -29.68 -52.60 12.08
N ARG A 7 -29.26 -51.33 12.24
CA ARG A 7 -27.89 -50.80 12.37
C ARG A 7 -27.00 -50.72 11.11
N LEU A 8 -27.13 -49.60 10.39
CA LEU A 8 -26.03 -48.93 9.69
C LEU A 8 -25.73 -47.59 10.40
N PRO A 9 -24.45 -47.25 10.68
CA PRO A 9 -24.05 -45.93 11.14
C PRO A 9 -24.02 -44.96 9.95
N ALA A 10 -24.65 -43.79 10.11
CA ALA A 10 -24.72 -42.75 9.10
C ALA A 10 -23.35 -42.07 8.93
N GLY A 11 -22.80 -42.19 7.73
CA GLY A 11 -21.86 -41.24 7.17
C GLY A 11 -22.49 -40.58 5.93
N VAL A 12 -22.03 -39.36 5.65
CA VAL A 12 -22.13 -38.68 4.34
C VAL A 12 -23.50 -38.10 3.97
N LEU A 13 -23.59 -36.76 4.02
CA LEU A 13 -24.00 -35.91 2.88
C LEU A 13 -23.60 -34.45 3.14
N LYS A 14 -22.95 -33.85 2.13
CA LYS A 14 -22.49 -32.45 2.03
C LYS A 14 -23.68 -31.46 1.92
N GLY A 15 -23.43 -30.19 2.23
CA GLY A 15 -24.42 -29.11 2.21
C GLY A 15 -24.84 -28.58 0.83
N ASN A 16 -25.96 -27.86 0.79
CA ASN A 16 -26.14 -26.57 0.11
C ASN A 16 -27.57 -26.03 0.36
N ALA A 17 -27.74 -24.73 0.16
CA ALA A 17 -28.97 -23.96 0.32
C ALA A 17 -30.18 -24.57 -0.43
N ALA A 18 -31.10 -25.18 0.33
CA ALA A 18 -32.45 -25.52 -0.09
C ALA A 18 -33.38 -25.71 1.13
N SER A 19 -33.24 -24.91 2.18
CA SER A 19 -33.99 -25.11 3.42
C SER A 19 -35.32 -24.33 3.51
N GLY A 20 -35.71 -23.51 2.54
CA GLY A 20 -36.99 -22.78 2.59
C GLY A 20 -38.20 -23.55 2.05
N MET A 21 -38.00 -24.41 1.05
CA MET A 21 -39.09 -25.08 0.32
C MET A 21 -39.48 -26.46 0.92
N GLN A 22 -38.58 -27.10 1.67
CA GLN A 22 -38.85 -28.41 2.28
C GLN A 22 -39.73 -28.34 3.54
N TRP A 23 -39.70 -27.24 4.32
CA TRP A 23 -40.55 -27.09 5.52
C TRP A 23 -42.04 -26.95 5.18
N LYS A 24 -42.36 -26.32 4.04
CA LYS A 24 -43.75 -26.19 3.57
C LYS A 24 -44.34 -27.51 3.07
N LEU A 25 -43.52 -28.40 2.51
CA LEU A 25 -43.98 -29.71 2.02
C LEU A 25 -44.21 -30.72 3.16
N LEU A 26 -43.46 -30.62 4.26
CA LEU A 26 -43.58 -31.48 5.44
C LEU A 26 -44.78 -31.11 6.33
N ALA A 27 -45.15 -29.82 6.38
CA ALA A 27 -46.36 -29.36 7.05
C ALA A 27 -47.65 -29.83 6.35
N ALA A 28 -47.67 -29.86 5.01
CA ALA A 28 -48.82 -30.27 4.21
C ALA A 28 -49.12 -31.78 4.25
N LYS A 29 -48.17 -32.63 4.69
CA LYS A 29 -48.31 -34.10 4.75
C LYS A 29 -48.50 -34.67 6.16
N GLY A 30 -48.67 -33.82 7.18
CA GLY A 30 -49.17 -34.26 8.50
C GLY A 30 -48.17 -34.95 9.43
N PHE A 31 -46.86 -34.85 9.18
CA PHE A 31 -45.82 -35.56 9.96
C PHE A 31 -45.22 -34.77 11.15
N LEU A 32 -45.84 -33.66 11.60
CA LEU A 32 -45.36 -32.87 12.73
C LEU A 32 -46.24 -33.03 13.99
N PRO A 33 -45.66 -33.17 15.21
CA PRO A 33 -46.39 -33.21 16.47
C PRO A 33 -47.17 -31.91 16.75
N GLN A 34 -48.29 -32.02 17.47
CA GLN A 34 -49.27 -30.94 17.71
C GLN A 34 -48.65 -29.63 18.25
N ALA A 35 -47.60 -29.70 19.08
CA ALA A 35 -46.93 -28.52 19.64
C ALA A 35 -46.21 -27.64 18.59
N ALA A 36 -45.93 -28.16 17.39
CA ALA A 36 -45.32 -27.40 16.30
C ALA A 36 -46.35 -26.76 15.35
N ARG A 37 -47.65 -27.10 15.46
CA ARG A 37 -48.72 -26.45 14.69
C ARG A 37 -49.20 -25.15 15.32
N ASP A 38 -49.11 -25.02 16.64
CA ASP A 38 -49.60 -23.84 17.37
C ASP A 38 -48.65 -22.62 17.31
N LEU A 39 -47.42 -22.79 16.79
CA LEU A 39 -46.49 -21.68 16.55
C LEU A 39 -46.62 -21.03 15.17
N ALA A 40 -47.45 -21.56 14.26
CA ALA A 40 -47.58 -21.08 12.89
C ALA A 40 -48.85 -20.25 12.60
N THR A 41 -49.64 -19.88 13.62
CA THR A 41 -50.97 -19.26 13.43
C THR A 41 -51.23 -17.96 14.20
N LYS A 42 -50.22 -17.29 14.79
CA LYS A 42 -50.42 -15.94 15.35
C LYS A 42 -50.05 -14.84 14.33
N PRO A 43 -50.96 -13.89 14.03
CA PRO A 43 -50.61 -12.72 13.24
C PRO A 43 -49.67 -11.80 14.03
N PRO A 44 -48.76 -11.07 13.35
CA PRO A 44 -47.93 -10.07 14.03
C PRO A 44 -48.82 -8.89 14.51
N PRO A 45 -48.51 -8.28 15.67
CA PRO A 45 -49.19 -7.07 16.11
C PRO A 45 -48.88 -5.89 15.17
N SER A 46 -49.89 -5.07 14.91
CA SER A 46 -49.79 -3.81 14.17
C SER A 46 -48.79 -2.88 14.86
N THR A 47 -47.73 -2.53 14.15
CA THR A 47 -46.82 -1.45 14.58
C THR A 47 -47.32 -0.15 13.97
N ASP A 48 -47.90 0.68 14.83
CA ASP A 48 -48.04 2.10 14.59
C ASP A 48 -46.67 2.70 14.24
N THR A 49 -46.72 3.68 13.33
CA THR A 49 -45.60 4.51 12.89
C THR A 49 -44.78 5.05 14.06
N ILE A 50 -43.61 4.48 14.27
CA ILE A 50 -42.51 5.09 15.01
C ILE A 50 -41.50 5.52 13.95
N GLU A 51 -41.33 6.83 13.80
CA GLU A 51 -40.26 7.41 12.98
C GLU A 51 -38.92 6.76 13.34
N PRO A 52 -38.03 6.49 12.36
CA PRO A 52 -36.71 5.99 12.68
C PRO A 52 -36.03 7.00 13.61
N PRO A 53 -35.37 6.57 14.69
CA PRO A 53 -34.58 7.49 15.50
C PRO A 53 -33.56 8.16 14.58
N PRO A 54 -33.26 9.46 14.77
CA PRO A 54 -32.21 10.12 14.01
C PRO A 54 -30.97 9.25 14.10
N HIS A 55 -30.34 8.98 12.94
CA HIS A 55 -29.13 8.16 12.82
C HIS A 55 -28.15 8.50 13.95
N ASP A 56 -28.18 7.68 15.00
CA ASP A 56 -27.10 7.65 15.96
C ASP A 56 -25.85 7.37 15.15
N LYS A 57 -24.85 8.22 15.32
CA LYS A 57 -23.52 8.05 14.74
C LYS A 57 -23.01 6.68 15.18
N GLN A 58 -23.31 5.62 14.42
CA GLN A 58 -22.65 4.34 14.59
C GLN A 58 -21.17 4.63 14.38
N ILE A 59 -20.42 4.62 15.49
CA ILE A 59 -18.97 4.60 15.48
C ILE A 59 -18.60 3.48 14.49
N PRO A 60 -17.87 3.76 13.41
CA PRO A 60 -17.50 2.73 12.46
C PRO A 60 -16.86 1.60 13.24
N LEU A 61 -17.42 0.38 13.16
CA LEU A 61 -16.76 -0.80 13.67
C LEU A 61 -15.40 -0.86 12.98
N LEU A 62 -14.35 -0.53 13.74
CA LEU A 62 -12.97 -0.54 13.26
C LEU A 62 -12.69 -1.92 12.64
N ASP A 63 -12.05 -1.95 11.46
CA ASP A 63 -11.65 -3.20 10.82
C ASP A 63 -10.96 -4.08 11.88
N PRO A 64 -11.37 -5.34 12.08
CA PRO A 64 -10.79 -6.23 13.08
C PRO A 64 -9.26 -6.39 12.94
N ARG A 65 -8.72 -6.03 11.78
CA ARG A 65 -7.30 -6.08 11.44
C ARG A 65 -6.55 -4.79 11.75
N SER A 66 -7.25 -3.70 12.09
CA SER A 66 -6.65 -2.41 12.45
C SER A 66 -5.85 -2.49 13.74
N LEU A 67 -4.74 -1.76 13.78
CA LEU A 67 -3.89 -1.61 14.96
C LEU A 67 -4.06 -0.23 15.56
N SER A 68 -4.38 -0.16 16.85
CA SER A 68 -4.42 1.10 17.58
C SER A 68 -3.01 1.59 17.88
N LEU A 69 -2.78 2.88 17.70
CA LEU A 69 -1.56 3.59 18.06
C LEU A 69 -1.76 4.50 19.29
N ASP A 70 -2.94 4.48 19.92
CA ASP A 70 -3.25 5.32 21.10
C ASP A 70 -2.36 4.95 22.30
N SER A 71 -1.95 3.68 22.39
CA SER A 71 -1.05 3.17 23.42
C SER A 71 0.18 2.53 22.79
N PRO A 72 1.39 2.76 23.32
CA PRO A 72 2.59 2.13 22.83
C PRO A 72 2.53 0.59 22.92
N THR A 73 2.90 -0.07 21.83
CA THR A 73 2.94 -1.53 21.71
C THR A 73 4.27 -1.94 21.11
N TYR A 74 5.05 -2.72 21.85
CA TYR A 74 6.40 -3.12 21.46
C TYR A 74 6.55 -4.63 21.37
N MET A 75 7.29 -5.07 20.37
CA MET A 75 7.84 -6.42 20.32
C MET A 75 9.08 -6.48 21.20
N VAL A 76 9.21 -7.53 22.01
CA VAL A 76 10.44 -7.86 22.75
C VAL A 76 11.16 -8.97 22.01
N TRP A 77 12.18 -8.59 21.25
CA TRP A 77 13.02 -9.48 20.45
C TRP A 77 14.23 -9.96 21.25
N GLY A 78 14.75 -11.14 20.94
CA GLY A 78 16.01 -11.63 21.50
C GLY A 78 17.01 -11.90 20.38
N ALA A 79 18.28 -11.55 20.59
CA ALA A 79 19.36 -11.95 19.68
C ALA A 79 19.50 -13.48 19.65
N ASN A 80 19.23 -14.15 20.78
CA ASN A 80 19.21 -15.59 20.91
C ASN A 80 18.22 -16.04 22.01
N THR A 81 18.15 -17.35 22.26
CA THR A 81 17.61 -17.90 23.52
C THR A 81 18.53 -17.52 24.69
N ASP A 82 17.98 -17.43 25.89
CA ASP A 82 18.75 -17.23 27.13
C ASP A 82 19.56 -15.91 27.18
N VAL A 83 19.06 -14.87 26.53
CA VAL A 83 19.60 -13.49 26.61
C VAL A 83 18.88 -12.63 27.66
N GLY A 84 17.87 -13.19 28.34
CA GLY A 84 17.09 -12.47 29.36
C GLY A 84 15.86 -11.71 28.84
N LYS A 85 15.19 -12.17 27.77
CA LYS A 85 13.95 -11.54 27.27
C LYS A 85 12.90 -11.33 28.37
N THR A 86 12.57 -12.39 29.10
CA THR A 86 11.57 -12.36 30.18
C THR A 86 11.98 -11.46 31.34
N ILE A 87 13.29 -11.32 31.61
CA ILE A 87 13.83 -10.38 32.59
C ILE A 87 13.56 -8.95 32.14
N VAL A 88 13.86 -8.63 30.87
CA VAL A 88 13.59 -7.30 30.29
C VAL A 88 12.10 -6.97 30.29
N SER A 89 11.24 -7.91 29.87
CA SER A 89 9.79 -7.74 29.93
C SER A 89 9.29 -7.48 31.37
N SER A 90 9.85 -8.20 32.35
CA SER A 90 9.51 -8.01 33.77
C SER A 90 9.99 -6.65 34.30
N GLY A 91 11.21 -6.23 33.95
CA GLY A 91 11.77 -4.94 34.34
C GLY A 91 11.02 -3.76 33.73
N LEU A 92 10.65 -3.84 32.44
CA LEU A 92 9.81 -2.84 31.78
C LEU A 92 8.41 -2.78 32.42
N THR A 93 7.82 -3.93 32.73
CA THR A 93 6.53 -4.00 33.45
C THR A 93 6.63 -3.32 34.81
N LEU A 94 7.72 -3.59 35.55
CA LEU A 94 7.95 -2.99 36.85
C LEU A 94 8.10 -1.46 36.76
N ALA A 95 8.94 -0.99 35.85
CA ALA A 95 9.17 0.44 35.62
C ALA A 95 7.87 1.16 35.24
N ALA A 96 7.06 0.54 34.39
CA ALA A 96 5.76 1.06 33.97
C ALA A 96 4.79 1.24 35.15
N CYS A 97 4.72 0.26 36.06
CA CYS A 97 3.80 0.30 37.19
C CYS A 97 4.31 1.09 38.41
N GLN A 98 5.61 1.40 38.51
CA GLN A 98 6.22 2.12 39.66
C GLN A 98 6.54 3.59 39.41
N ARG A 99 6.26 4.11 38.21
CA ARG A 99 6.47 5.52 37.91
C ARG A 99 5.46 6.41 38.67
N PRO A 100 5.71 7.72 38.81
CA PRO A 100 4.80 8.64 39.53
C PRO A 100 3.36 8.68 38.98
N ASP A 101 3.20 8.47 37.67
CA ASP A 101 1.90 8.28 37.00
C ASP A 101 1.80 6.84 36.44
N PRO A 102 1.41 5.85 37.25
CA PRO A 102 1.53 4.43 36.91
C PRO A 102 0.81 4.03 35.62
N LEU A 103 1.51 3.28 34.77
CA LEU A 103 0.92 2.66 33.59
C LEU A 103 0.35 1.28 33.91
N SER A 104 -0.79 0.97 33.30
CA SER A 104 -1.24 -0.41 33.15
C SER A 104 -0.42 -1.12 32.07
N VAL A 105 -0.25 -2.42 32.20
CA VAL A 105 0.58 -3.22 31.30
C VAL A 105 -0.21 -4.39 30.75
N LEU A 106 -0.18 -4.55 29.43
CA LEU A 106 -0.57 -5.78 28.75
C LEU A 106 0.68 -6.53 28.31
N TYR A 107 0.93 -7.68 28.90
CA TYR A 107 1.97 -8.60 28.47
C TYR A 107 1.36 -9.75 27.67
N VAL A 108 1.81 -9.92 26.42
CA VAL A 108 1.37 -11.00 25.54
C VAL A 108 2.57 -11.88 25.21
N LYS A 109 2.42 -13.18 25.46
CA LYS A 109 3.34 -14.23 24.99
C LYS A 109 2.61 -15.04 23.90
N PRO A 110 2.82 -14.73 22.60
CA PRO A 110 2.09 -15.43 21.56
C PRO A 110 2.36 -16.92 21.54
N VAL A 111 3.62 -17.32 21.75
CA VAL A 111 4.07 -18.72 21.66
C VAL A 111 4.92 -19.05 22.89
N GLN A 112 4.55 -20.09 23.61
CA GLN A 112 5.26 -20.64 24.78
C GLN A 112 5.52 -22.13 24.59
N THR A 113 6.75 -22.57 24.84
CA THR A 113 7.12 -24.00 24.93
C THR A 113 7.63 -24.31 26.33
N GLY A 114 7.69 -25.58 26.73
CA GLY A 114 8.06 -25.96 28.11
C GLY A 114 6.94 -25.82 29.15
N PHE A 115 5.70 -25.54 28.74
CA PHE A 115 4.58 -25.26 29.63
C PHE A 115 4.05 -26.54 30.33
N PRO A 116 3.69 -26.53 31.63
CA PRO A 116 3.56 -25.39 32.54
C PRO A 116 4.80 -25.08 33.36
N THR A 117 5.90 -25.82 33.17
CA THR A 117 7.16 -25.62 33.90
C THR A 117 7.75 -24.25 33.57
N ASP A 118 7.95 -23.99 32.28
CA ASP A 118 8.31 -22.69 31.75
C ASP A 118 7.03 -21.91 31.43
N CYS A 119 6.89 -20.73 32.05
CA CYS A 119 5.77 -19.85 31.79
C CYS A 119 6.19 -18.39 32.00
N ASP A 120 6.54 -17.72 30.90
CA ASP A 120 7.02 -16.34 30.93
C ASP A 120 5.94 -15.39 31.48
N ALA A 121 4.66 -15.62 31.15
CA ALA A 121 3.55 -14.84 31.68
C ALA A 121 3.41 -14.98 33.21
N ARG A 122 3.64 -16.18 33.76
CA ARG A 122 3.65 -16.41 35.21
C ARG A 122 4.84 -15.71 35.86
N PHE A 123 6.01 -15.78 35.22
CA PHE A 123 7.23 -15.13 35.69
C PHE A 123 7.07 -13.60 35.78
N VAL A 124 6.61 -12.95 34.69
CA VAL A 124 6.35 -11.50 34.66
C VAL A 124 5.35 -11.10 35.75
N ARG A 125 4.25 -11.85 35.87
CA ARG A 125 3.21 -11.59 36.88
C ARG A 125 3.76 -11.68 38.30
N GLN A 126 4.52 -12.72 38.62
CA GLN A 126 5.05 -12.94 39.97
C GLN A 126 6.05 -11.85 40.37
N ASN A 127 7.00 -11.53 39.50
CA ASN A 127 8.04 -10.54 39.79
C ASN A 127 7.49 -9.11 39.86
N ALA A 128 6.59 -8.74 38.95
CA ALA A 128 5.92 -7.44 39.01
C ALA A 128 5.03 -7.32 40.27
N SER A 129 4.27 -8.37 40.61
CA SER A 129 3.38 -8.34 41.79
C SER A 129 4.15 -8.26 43.11
N ARG A 130 5.29 -8.95 43.23
CA ARG A 130 6.14 -8.89 44.44
C ARG A 130 6.72 -7.50 44.64
N ALA A 131 7.26 -6.91 43.58
CA ALA A 131 7.83 -5.57 43.64
C ALA A 131 6.77 -4.46 43.79
N LEU A 132 5.54 -4.68 43.28
CA LEU A 132 4.39 -3.80 43.56
C LEU A 132 3.88 -3.92 45.00
N LYS A 133 3.93 -5.09 45.63
CA LYS A 133 3.60 -5.24 47.07
C LYS A 133 4.57 -4.50 47.99
N VAL A 134 5.85 -4.42 47.61
CA VAL A 134 6.86 -3.62 48.34
C VAL A 134 6.59 -2.12 48.19
N ALA A 135 6.15 -1.67 47.02
CA ALA A 135 5.75 -0.29 46.77
C ALA A 135 4.39 0.10 47.38
N SER A 136 3.42 -0.83 47.41
CA SER A 136 2.05 -0.56 47.88
C SER A 136 1.95 -0.26 49.37
N ILE A 137 2.93 -0.69 50.17
CA ILE A 137 3.02 -0.32 51.60
C ILE A 137 3.37 1.17 51.76
N PHE A 138 4.07 1.78 50.79
CA PHE A 138 4.41 3.20 50.80
C PHE A 138 3.35 4.09 50.12
N ASP A 139 2.72 3.63 49.02
CA ASP A 139 1.79 4.46 48.23
C ASP A 139 0.32 4.43 48.71
N GLN A 140 -0.15 3.33 49.33
CA GLN A 140 -1.47 3.32 49.98
C GLN A 140 -1.56 4.34 51.13
N TRP A 141 -0.41 4.83 51.61
CA TRP A 141 -0.34 5.81 52.70
C TRP A 141 -0.45 7.27 52.24
N LYS A 142 -0.42 7.58 50.92
CA LYS A 142 -0.31 8.99 50.48
C LYS A 142 -1.39 9.56 49.55
N HIS A 143 -1.97 8.87 48.55
CA HIS A 143 -2.71 9.63 47.50
C HIS A 143 -3.99 9.04 46.85
N GLY A 144 -4.57 7.91 47.30
CA GLY A 144 -5.93 7.51 46.85
C GLY A 144 -6.13 7.25 45.35
N GLN A 145 -5.05 7.09 44.57
CA GLN A 145 -5.09 6.80 43.13
C GLN A 145 -5.42 5.32 42.87
N PRO A 146 -6.16 4.97 41.79
CA PRO A 146 -6.42 3.59 41.41
C PRO A 146 -5.13 2.87 40.99
N LEU A 147 -4.97 1.61 41.43
CA LEU A 147 -3.77 0.82 41.15
C LEU A 147 -3.64 0.48 39.65
N PRO A 148 -2.41 0.47 39.09
CA PRO A 148 -2.17 0.04 37.71
C PRO A 148 -2.59 -1.43 37.50
N LYS A 149 -3.20 -1.73 36.36
CA LYS A 149 -3.59 -3.11 36.00
C LYS A 149 -2.45 -3.82 35.27
N LEU A 150 -2.14 -5.05 35.68
CA LEU A 150 -1.26 -5.95 34.95
C LEU A 150 -2.06 -7.12 34.37
N VAL A 151 -2.12 -7.20 33.05
CA VAL A 151 -2.75 -8.30 32.32
C VAL A 151 -1.65 -9.10 31.62
N THR A 152 -1.55 -10.40 31.90
CA THR A 152 -0.58 -11.28 31.24
C THR A 152 -1.30 -12.43 30.56
N VAL A 153 -1.02 -12.64 29.28
CA VAL A 153 -1.68 -13.65 28.44
C VAL A 153 -0.65 -14.49 27.70
N SER A 154 -0.87 -15.80 27.65
CA SER A 154 -0.16 -16.72 26.76
C SER A 154 -1.15 -17.31 25.76
N LEU A 155 -0.90 -17.17 24.46
CA LEU A 155 -1.89 -17.51 23.43
C LEU A 155 -1.80 -18.99 23.01
N PHE A 156 -0.60 -19.46 22.67
CA PHE A 156 -0.36 -20.84 22.28
C PHE A 156 0.74 -21.46 23.15
N GLN A 157 0.49 -22.66 23.67
CA GLN A 157 1.34 -23.32 24.67
C GLN A 157 1.61 -24.77 24.28
N TRP A 158 2.84 -25.22 24.50
CA TRP A 158 3.26 -26.61 24.33
C TRP A 158 4.09 -27.08 25.51
N GLU A 159 3.94 -28.37 25.84
CA GLU A 159 4.66 -29.00 26.96
C GLU A 159 6.16 -29.22 26.69
N PRO A 160 6.60 -29.71 25.52
CA PRO A 160 8.02 -29.97 25.31
C PRO A 160 8.86 -28.66 25.36
N PRO A 161 9.96 -28.61 26.12
CA PRO A 161 10.84 -27.44 26.23
C PRO A 161 11.81 -27.37 25.03
N VAL A 162 11.26 -27.27 23.83
CA VAL A 162 11.99 -27.22 22.55
C VAL A 162 11.54 -26.00 21.74
N SER A 163 12.16 -25.74 20.59
CA SER A 163 11.72 -24.65 19.71
C SER A 163 10.30 -24.89 19.16
N PRO A 164 9.51 -23.83 18.90
CA PRO A 164 8.09 -23.94 18.56
C PRO A 164 7.75 -24.90 17.40
N HIS A 165 8.50 -24.86 16.30
CA HIS A 165 8.26 -25.77 15.16
C HIS A 165 8.42 -27.26 15.49
N VAL A 166 9.28 -27.59 16.47
CA VAL A 166 9.44 -28.98 16.93
C VAL A 166 8.29 -29.35 17.87
N ALA A 167 7.93 -28.44 18.77
CA ALA A 167 6.83 -28.66 19.71
C ALA A 167 5.47 -28.80 18.99
N ALA A 168 5.28 -28.03 17.92
CA ALA A 168 4.07 -28.02 17.10
C ALA A 168 4.13 -28.97 15.91
N ARG A 169 5.14 -29.85 15.79
CA ARG A 169 5.36 -30.68 14.60
C ARG A 169 4.13 -31.50 14.20
N ASP A 170 3.44 -32.08 15.18
CA ASP A 170 2.27 -32.93 14.95
C ASP A 170 0.97 -32.12 14.81
N ASN A 171 0.97 -30.85 15.21
CA ASN A 171 -0.16 -29.94 15.12
C ASN A 171 0.31 -28.49 14.89
N PRO A 172 0.78 -28.16 13.67
CA PRO A 172 1.32 -26.83 13.37
C PRO A 172 0.20 -25.79 13.37
N VAL A 173 0.50 -24.59 13.87
CA VAL A 173 -0.44 -23.46 13.89
C VAL A 173 -0.10 -22.52 12.72
N PRO A 174 -1.05 -22.21 11.82
CA PRO A 174 -0.86 -21.25 10.75
C PRO A 174 -0.47 -19.85 11.24
N ASP A 175 0.38 -19.16 10.48
CA ASP A 175 0.84 -17.79 10.82
C ASP A 175 -0.30 -16.79 10.96
N ALA A 176 -1.32 -16.92 10.10
CA ALA A 176 -2.51 -16.07 10.14
C ALA A 176 -3.27 -16.19 11.47
N ASP A 177 -3.27 -17.38 12.08
CA ASP A 177 -3.95 -17.63 13.35
C ASP A 177 -3.15 -17.05 14.52
N VAL A 178 -1.82 -17.13 14.48
CA VAL A 178 -0.94 -16.46 15.45
C VAL A 178 -1.16 -14.95 15.42
N ILE A 179 -1.16 -14.35 14.23
CA ILE A 179 -1.38 -12.90 14.05
C ILE A 179 -2.82 -12.50 14.42
N GLY A 180 -3.81 -13.33 14.06
CA GLY A 180 -5.20 -13.14 14.44
C GLY A 180 -5.38 -13.10 15.96
N ALA A 181 -4.79 -14.06 16.67
CA ALA A 181 -4.86 -14.13 18.13
C ALA A 181 -4.18 -12.92 18.80
N VAL A 182 -3.02 -12.47 18.30
CA VAL A 182 -2.36 -11.25 18.78
C VAL A 182 -3.26 -10.02 18.56
N ARG A 183 -3.84 -9.85 17.37
CA ARG A 183 -4.78 -8.75 17.09
C ARG A 183 -6.01 -8.78 17.98
N THR A 184 -6.53 -9.97 18.30
CA THR A 184 -7.65 -10.13 19.25
C THR A 184 -7.25 -9.70 20.66
N ALA A 185 -6.09 -10.16 21.16
CA ALA A 185 -5.59 -9.75 22.47
C ALA A 185 -5.40 -8.23 22.60
N LEU A 186 -4.88 -7.57 21.55
CA LEU A 186 -4.72 -6.12 21.49
C LEU A 186 -6.08 -5.38 21.53
N ARG A 187 -7.11 -5.93 20.89
CA ARG A 187 -8.46 -5.33 20.82
C ARG A 187 -9.26 -5.53 22.10
N GLU A 188 -9.29 -6.74 22.66
CA GLU A 188 -10.07 -7.07 23.87
C GLU A 188 -9.54 -6.34 25.11
N CYS A 189 -8.25 -6.06 25.16
CA CYS A 189 -7.73 -5.19 26.21
C CYS A 189 -8.21 -3.75 26.05
N LYS A 190 -8.54 -3.27 24.85
CA LYS A 190 -9.08 -1.92 24.62
C LYS A 190 -10.55 -1.79 25.04
N THR A 191 -11.38 -2.82 24.91
CA THR A 191 -12.77 -2.78 25.43
C THR A 191 -12.79 -2.71 26.96
N GLN A 192 -11.82 -3.33 27.65
CA GLN A 192 -11.63 -3.14 29.09
C GLN A 192 -11.07 -1.76 29.47
N ARG A 193 -10.54 -0.98 28.51
CA ARG A 193 -10.04 0.40 28.71
C ARG A 193 -11.16 1.46 28.70
N ALA A 194 -12.34 1.15 28.16
CA ALA A 194 -13.39 2.13 27.86
C ALA A 194 -14.57 2.16 28.86
N SER A 195 -14.61 1.30 29.88
CA SER A 195 -15.67 1.32 30.91
C SER A 195 -15.10 1.68 32.29
N PRO A 196 -15.36 2.90 32.81
CA PRO A 196 -15.01 3.27 34.18
C PRO A 196 -15.99 2.72 35.23
N ASP A 197 -17.26 2.47 34.87
CA ASP A 197 -18.37 2.30 35.84
C ASP A 197 -19.15 0.98 35.80
N SER A 198 -18.80 0.00 34.94
CA SER A 198 -19.53 -1.28 34.93
C SER A 198 -18.94 -2.29 35.92
N ALA A 199 -19.17 -2.06 37.23
CA ALA A 199 -19.07 -3.12 38.24
C ALA A 199 -20.25 -4.11 38.19
N SER A 200 -21.16 -3.99 37.22
CA SER A 200 -22.38 -4.79 37.11
C SER A 200 -22.67 -5.25 35.68
N VAL A 201 -21.70 -5.90 35.02
CA VAL A 201 -22.01 -6.80 33.89
C VAL A 201 -21.41 -8.16 34.21
N SER A 202 -22.29 -9.02 34.71
CA SER A 202 -22.23 -10.49 34.76
C SER A 202 -20.85 -11.15 34.74
N HIS A 203 -20.53 -11.81 35.86
CA HIS A 203 -19.64 -12.97 35.96
C HIS A 203 -19.79 -13.94 34.76
N GLN A 204 -19.06 -13.69 33.68
CA GLN A 204 -18.65 -14.66 32.68
C GLN A 204 -17.52 -14.02 31.85
N LEU A 205 -16.34 -14.66 31.91
CA LEU A 205 -15.06 -14.40 31.24
C LEU A 205 -13.98 -13.61 32.03
N PHE A 206 -12.94 -14.39 32.37
CA PHE A 206 -11.62 -14.07 32.94
C PHE A 206 -11.50 -13.86 34.46
N SER A 207 -12.02 -14.84 35.23
CA SER A 207 -11.27 -15.38 36.36
C SER A 207 -10.27 -16.42 35.85
N VAL A 208 -9.06 -16.44 36.41
CA VAL A 208 -7.96 -17.39 36.15
C VAL A 208 -8.44 -18.81 35.82
N THR A 209 -8.02 -19.36 34.68
CA THR A 209 -7.97 -20.82 34.47
C THR A 209 -6.63 -21.20 33.85
N GLU A 210 -5.83 -21.96 34.61
CA GLU A 210 -4.88 -22.89 34.02
C GLU A 210 -5.67 -23.89 33.16
N VAL A 211 -5.36 -23.99 31.87
CA VAL A 211 -5.93 -25.05 31.03
C VAL A 211 -5.08 -26.29 31.24
N ALA A 212 -5.57 -27.21 32.08
CA ALA A 212 -5.15 -28.61 32.07
C ALA A 212 -6.03 -29.39 31.07
N PRO A 213 -5.52 -30.48 30.45
CA PRO A 213 -6.16 -31.13 29.32
C PRO A 213 -7.46 -31.85 29.72
N ALA A 214 -8.35 -32.00 28.73
CA ALA A 214 -9.65 -32.64 28.90
C ALA A 214 -9.56 -34.07 29.47
N PRO A 215 -10.38 -34.43 30.47
CA PRO A 215 -10.78 -35.80 30.71
C PRO A 215 -12.22 -36.05 30.21
N GLU A 216 -12.45 -37.28 29.80
CA GLU A 216 -13.70 -37.82 29.26
C GLU A 216 -14.91 -37.71 30.22
N SER A 217 -16.09 -37.58 29.62
CA SER A 217 -17.44 -37.96 30.06
C SER A 217 -17.80 -38.00 31.56
N SER A 218 -18.83 -37.24 31.97
CA SER A 218 -20.11 -37.77 32.48
C SER A 218 -20.98 -36.70 33.17
N LYS A 219 -22.25 -37.05 33.35
CA LYS A 219 -23.47 -36.27 33.64
C LYS A 219 -23.51 -35.50 34.98
N VAL A 220 -24.39 -34.49 35.02
CA VAL A 220 -25.47 -34.19 36.02
C VAL A 220 -25.55 -32.69 36.46
N LYS A 221 -26.81 -32.27 36.65
CA LYS A 221 -27.48 -30.96 36.83
C LYS A 221 -27.17 -30.15 38.12
N PRO A 222 -27.67 -28.88 38.23
CA PRO A 222 -27.24 -27.85 39.18
C PRO A 222 -28.11 -27.72 40.44
N ALA A 223 -27.61 -26.99 41.46
CA ALA A 223 -28.38 -26.55 42.62
C ALA A 223 -27.90 -25.18 43.17
N PHE A 224 -28.87 -24.25 43.32
CA PHE A 224 -29.14 -23.30 44.44
C PHE A 224 -28.00 -22.35 44.95
N THR A 225 -28.19 -21.10 45.40
CA THR A 225 -29.30 -20.13 45.52
C THR A 225 -28.70 -18.74 45.81
N ALA A 226 -29.50 -17.70 45.59
CA ALA A 226 -29.20 -16.29 45.87
C ALA A 226 -29.20 -15.92 47.37
N GLY A 227 -28.41 -14.89 47.68
CA GLY A 227 -28.46 -14.04 48.88
C GLY A 227 -27.28 -13.06 48.76
N GLY A 228 -27.35 -11.76 49.02
CA GLY A 228 -28.32 -10.83 49.57
C GLY A 228 -27.49 -9.56 49.77
N VAL A 229 -27.92 -8.43 49.22
CA VAL A 229 -27.20 -7.16 49.21
C VAL A 229 -27.68 -6.31 50.39
N GLU A 230 -26.75 -5.74 51.16
CA GLU A 230 -27.01 -4.57 51.99
C GLU A 230 -26.05 -3.44 51.62
N THR A 231 -26.65 -2.28 51.39
CA THR A 231 -26.06 -0.99 51.03
C THR A 231 -25.80 -0.14 52.28
N ALA A 232 -24.75 0.68 52.24
CA ALA A 232 -24.70 1.90 53.04
C ALA A 232 -23.97 3.01 52.26
N ALA A 233 -24.66 4.15 52.13
CA ALA A 233 -24.18 5.40 51.59
C ALA A 233 -23.37 6.18 52.65
N ASP A 234 -22.52 7.12 52.23
CA ASP A 234 -22.46 8.45 52.83
C ASP A 234 -21.59 9.45 52.03
N GLN A 235 -21.87 10.73 52.29
CA GLN A 235 -21.65 11.95 51.51
C GLN A 235 -20.31 12.70 51.77
N GLU A 236 -20.18 13.84 51.05
CA GLU A 236 -19.31 15.03 51.24
C GLU A 236 -17.93 14.97 50.54
N GLY A 237 -17.49 15.94 49.72
CA GLY A 237 -17.85 17.34 49.51
C GLY A 237 -16.79 18.28 50.10
N GLY A 238 -15.77 18.71 49.33
CA GLY A 238 -14.78 19.69 49.83
C GLY A 238 -13.61 20.03 48.90
N THR A 239 -13.60 21.29 48.47
CA THR A 239 -12.67 22.10 47.66
C THR A 239 -11.16 22.04 47.97
N GLN A 240 -10.29 22.14 46.95
CA GLN A 240 -8.99 22.84 47.02
C GLN A 240 -8.61 23.51 45.68
N SER A 241 -8.40 24.82 45.72
CA SER A 241 -7.73 25.63 44.69
C SER A 241 -6.32 26.00 45.15
N SER A 242 -5.53 26.53 44.20
CA SER A 242 -4.27 27.28 44.36
C SER A 242 -2.96 26.52 44.21
N ILE A 243 -2.49 26.37 42.95
CA ILE A 243 -1.09 26.59 42.58
C ILE A 243 -1.06 27.16 41.16
N LEU A 244 -1.15 28.49 41.00
CA LEU A 244 -0.73 29.21 39.79
C LEU A 244 -0.52 30.68 40.18
N GLY A 245 0.57 30.94 40.91
CA GLY A 245 1.01 32.27 41.28
C GLY A 245 2.51 32.37 41.06
N GLY A 246 2.92 32.76 39.86
CA GLY A 246 4.32 32.99 39.56
C GLY A 246 4.67 32.82 38.09
N LEU A 247 4.06 33.61 37.19
CA LEU A 247 4.52 33.78 35.81
C LEU A 247 3.90 35.04 35.17
N GLU A 248 3.93 36.17 35.87
CA GLU A 248 3.61 37.48 35.30
C GLU A 248 4.68 38.49 35.71
N THR A 249 5.81 38.50 35.01
CA THR A 249 6.75 39.64 34.95
C THR A 249 7.81 39.39 33.87
N ALA A 250 7.39 39.23 32.61
CA ALA A 250 8.30 39.28 31.46
C ALA A 250 7.55 39.49 30.13
N VAL A 251 6.62 40.45 30.04
CA VAL A 251 6.07 40.84 28.74
C VAL A 251 5.86 42.36 28.68
N ASN A 252 6.93 43.07 28.32
CA ASN A 252 6.84 44.30 27.56
C ASN A 252 8.07 44.33 26.65
N GLU A 253 7.84 44.49 25.34
CA GLU A 253 8.80 44.38 24.22
C GLU A 253 8.98 42.96 23.63
N GLY A 254 7.99 42.49 22.84
CA GLY A 254 8.14 41.25 22.04
C GLY A 254 6.87 40.67 21.38
N GLY A 255 5.77 41.42 21.32
CA GLY A 255 4.40 40.89 21.15
C GLY A 255 4.02 40.15 19.85
N LYS A 256 4.91 40.01 18.85
CA LYS A 256 4.63 39.18 17.65
C LYS A 256 5.42 37.88 17.60
N ALA A 257 6.67 37.86 18.06
CA ALA A 257 7.46 36.63 18.11
C ALA A 257 7.09 35.77 19.33
N VAL A 258 6.64 36.40 20.42
CA VAL A 258 6.26 35.68 21.65
C VAL A 258 4.91 34.98 21.49
N SER A 259 3.94 35.53 20.76
CA SER A 259 2.65 34.84 20.51
C SER A 259 2.83 33.56 19.70
N GLU A 260 3.58 33.56 18.59
CA GLU A 260 3.83 32.31 17.84
C GLU A 260 4.62 31.28 18.65
N VAL A 261 5.58 31.71 19.47
CA VAL A 261 6.37 30.82 20.34
C VAL A 261 5.51 30.27 21.49
N VAL A 262 4.66 31.10 22.10
CA VAL A 262 3.74 30.71 23.17
C VAL A 262 2.62 29.82 22.64
N ASP A 263 2.03 30.12 21.49
CA ASP A 263 1.02 29.26 20.85
C ASP A 263 1.61 27.91 20.45
N THR A 264 2.85 27.90 19.93
CA THR A 264 3.58 26.66 19.67
C THR A 264 3.89 25.89 20.96
N ALA A 265 4.29 26.57 22.03
CA ALA A 265 4.57 25.94 23.33
C ALA A 265 3.29 25.42 23.99
N VAL A 266 2.19 26.16 23.94
CA VAL A 266 0.87 25.78 24.46
C VAL A 266 0.30 24.62 23.65
N GLN A 267 0.45 24.61 22.33
CA GLN A 267 0.08 23.47 21.48
C GLN A 267 0.94 22.23 21.79
N GLN A 268 2.25 22.40 22.00
CA GLN A 268 3.12 21.31 22.44
C GLN A 268 2.75 20.77 23.82
N VAL A 269 2.32 21.63 24.74
CA VAL A 269 1.87 21.26 26.09
C VAL A 269 0.50 20.59 26.03
N LYS A 270 -0.48 21.12 25.27
CA LYS A 270 -1.78 20.48 25.05
C LYS A 270 -1.64 19.12 24.38
N GLU A 271 -0.75 19.01 23.39
CA GLU A 271 -0.46 17.75 22.72
C GLU A 271 0.22 16.75 23.67
N ARG A 272 1.19 17.21 24.50
CA ARG A 272 1.78 16.39 25.56
C ARG A 272 0.73 15.90 26.56
N LEU A 273 -0.14 16.79 27.03
CA LEU A 273 -1.21 16.46 27.97
C LEU A 273 -2.23 15.50 27.34
N ARG A 274 -2.61 15.69 26.06
CA ARG A 274 -3.49 14.78 25.31
C ARG A 274 -2.87 13.39 25.14
N VAL A 275 -1.59 13.37 24.80
CA VAL A 275 -0.79 12.15 24.66
C VAL A 275 -0.63 11.45 26.01
N GLU A 276 -0.40 12.18 27.10
CA GLU A 276 -0.31 11.65 28.47
C GLU A 276 -1.67 11.10 28.96
N MET A 277 -2.79 11.78 28.69
CA MET A 277 -4.13 11.34 29.09
C MET A 277 -4.59 10.04 28.40
N LEU A 278 -4.10 9.75 27.18
CA LEU A 278 -4.39 8.50 26.44
C LEU A 278 -3.43 7.35 26.81
N ARG A 279 -2.28 7.66 27.42
CA ARG A 279 -1.19 6.74 27.78
C ARG A 279 -1.38 6.03 29.10
N LYS A 280 -2.56 5.45 29.37
CA LYS A 280 -2.71 4.62 30.58
C LYS A 280 -2.17 3.20 30.42
N TRP A 281 -1.68 2.83 29.23
CA TRP A 281 -1.28 1.47 28.89
C TRP A 281 0.02 1.40 28.09
N VAL A 282 0.85 0.41 28.42
CA VAL A 282 1.92 -0.09 27.54
C VAL A 282 1.69 -1.57 27.25
N THR A 283 1.95 -1.98 26.01
CA THR A 283 1.82 -3.39 25.61
C THR A 283 3.18 -3.96 25.22
N LEU A 284 3.52 -5.13 25.78
CA LEU A 284 4.73 -5.87 25.49
C LEU A 284 4.35 -7.21 24.86
N ILE A 285 4.82 -7.47 23.65
CA ILE A 285 4.64 -8.73 22.93
C ILE A 285 5.97 -9.45 22.90
N GLU A 286 6.13 -10.46 23.75
CA GLU A 286 7.37 -11.18 23.87
C GLU A 286 7.48 -12.34 22.88
N THR A 287 8.55 -12.33 22.10
CA THR A 287 8.85 -13.37 21.11
C THR A 287 9.38 -14.66 21.74
N ALA A 288 9.44 -15.75 20.96
CA ALA A 288 9.96 -17.05 21.40
C ALA A 288 11.31 -17.32 20.72
N GLY A 289 12.36 -17.61 21.49
CA GLY A 289 13.71 -17.83 20.94
C GLY A 289 14.40 -16.54 20.45
N GLY A 290 15.22 -16.63 19.40
CA GLY A 290 15.92 -15.50 18.77
C GLY A 290 15.19 -14.97 17.53
N VAL A 291 15.51 -13.77 17.02
CA VAL A 291 14.82 -13.10 15.90
C VAL A 291 14.39 -14.02 14.74
N ALA A 292 15.28 -14.90 14.29
CA ALA A 292 15.03 -15.83 13.18
C ALA A 292 14.72 -17.27 13.65
N SER A 293 14.18 -17.46 14.85
CA SER A 293 13.69 -18.77 15.29
C SER A 293 12.40 -19.15 14.54
N PRO A 294 12.23 -20.42 14.13
CA PRO A 294 10.98 -20.89 13.53
C PRO A 294 9.83 -20.86 14.55
N GLY A 295 8.70 -20.30 14.14
CA GLY A 295 7.42 -20.36 14.86
C GLY A 295 6.74 -21.72 14.70
N PRO A 296 5.49 -21.88 15.21
CA PRO A 296 4.76 -23.15 15.17
C PRO A 296 4.52 -23.70 13.75
N SER A 297 4.42 -22.83 12.75
CA SER A 297 4.28 -23.21 11.33
C SER A 297 5.59 -23.66 10.67
N GLY A 298 6.74 -23.40 11.30
CA GLY A 298 8.06 -23.53 10.70
C GLY A 298 8.60 -22.26 10.03
N ASN A 299 7.76 -21.25 9.79
CA ASN A 299 8.23 -19.96 9.27
C ASN A 299 8.98 -19.16 10.35
N LEU A 300 9.92 -18.31 9.93
CA LEU A 300 10.71 -17.50 10.86
C LEU A 300 9.81 -16.47 11.52
N GLN A 301 9.89 -16.31 12.85
CA GLN A 301 8.98 -15.40 13.55
C GLN A 301 9.07 -13.93 13.10
N CYS A 302 10.24 -13.47 12.65
CA CYS A 302 10.39 -12.15 12.04
C CYS A 302 9.64 -12.01 10.70
N ASP A 303 9.37 -13.10 9.98
CA ASP A 303 8.49 -13.10 8.81
C ASP A 303 7.02 -13.15 9.25
N ILE A 304 6.67 -13.96 10.26
CA ILE A 304 5.30 -14.09 10.81
C ILE A 304 4.76 -12.72 11.28
N PHE A 305 5.52 -12.01 12.12
CA PHE A 305 5.09 -10.73 12.70
C PHE A 305 5.19 -9.54 11.75
N ARG A 306 5.67 -9.73 10.51
CA ARG A 306 5.89 -8.63 9.56
C ARG A 306 4.62 -7.89 9.18
N SER A 307 3.48 -8.57 9.17
CA SER A 307 2.18 -7.96 8.88
C SER A 307 1.71 -6.95 9.95
N LEU A 308 2.27 -7.01 11.16
CA LEU A 308 2.01 -6.03 12.23
C LEU A 308 2.98 -4.85 12.20
N ARG A 309 4.24 -5.09 11.76
CA ARG A 309 5.34 -4.12 11.72
C ARG A 309 5.43 -3.25 12.99
N LEU A 310 5.25 -3.88 14.14
CA LEU A 310 5.34 -3.20 15.43
C LEU A 310 6.80 -2.86 15.73
N PRO A 311 7.08 -1.69 16.31
CA PRO A 311 8.43 -1.37 16.78
C PRO A 311 8.81 -2.30 17.93
N GLY A 312 10.10 -2.37 18.27
CA GLY A 312 10.51 -3.26 19.33
C GLY A 312 11.82 -2.91 20.02
N VAL A 313 12.04 -3.58 21.14
CA VAL A 313 13.33 -3.62 21.84
C VAL A 313 14.04 -4.93 21.49
N LEU A 314 15.34 -4.84 21.19
CA LEU A 314 16.19 -6.01 20.97
C LEU A 314 17.00 -6.31 22.22
N VAL A 315 16.76 -7.47 22.82
CA VAL A 315 17.58 -8.01 23.90
C VAL A 315 18.80 -8.69 23.29
N GLY A 316 19.93 -7.98 23.34
CA GLY A 316 21.23 -8.42 22.85
C GLY A 316 21.92 -9.41 23.80
N ASP A 317 23.04 -9.94 23.35
CA ASP A 317 23.86 -10.88 24.12
C ASP A 317 25.14 -10.19 24.62
N GLY A 318 25.30 -10.12 25.93
CA GLY A 318 26.50 -9.54 26.56
C GLY A 318 27.63 -10.52 26.81
N ARG A 319 27.46 -11.80 26.47
CA ARG A 319 28.49 -12.84 26.58
C ARG A 319 29.50 -12.73 25.43
N LEU A 320 30.55 -13.54 25.48
CA LEU A 320 31.52 -13.65 24.38
C LEU A 320 30.82 -14.10 23.08
N GLY A 321 31.13 -13.44 21.97
CA GLY A 321 30.43 -13.63 20.68
C GLY A 321 29.12 -12.85 20.55
N GLY A 322 28.63 -12.23 21.64
CA GLY A 322 27.34 -11.58 21.69
C GLY A 322 27.23 -10.27 20.88
N ILE A 323 28.35 -9.58 20.62
CA ILE A 323 28.39 -8.43 19.70
C ILE A 323 27.89 -8.86 18.31
N SER A 324 28.48 -9.94 17.76
CA SER A 324 28.12 -10.44 16.44
C SER A 324 26.68 -10.95 16.38
N ALA A 325 26.24 -11.69 17.41
CA ALA A 325 24.88 -12.22 17.48
C ALA A 325 23.84 -11.08 17.54
N THR A 326 24.13 -10.03 18.30
CA THR A 326 23.23 -8.87 18.45
C THR A 326 23.14 -8.07 17.15
N ILE A 327 24.27 -7.78 16.50
CA ILE A 327 24.28 -7.06 15.22
C ILE A 327 23.55 -7.87 14.14
N ALA A 328 23.81 -9.17 14.01
CA ALA A 328 23.14 -10.02 13.03
C ALA A 328 21.61 -10.10 13.26
N ALA A 329 21.17 -10.14 14.51
CA ALA A 329 19.76 -10.11 14.88
C ALA A 329 19.12 -8.75 14.53
N TYR A 330 19.81 -7.64 14.83
CA TYR A 330 19.39 -6.29 14.46
C TYR A 330 19.25 -6.13 12.94
N GLU A 331 20.28 -6.50 12.18
CA GLU A 331 20.27 -6.43 10.71
C GLU A 331 19.17 -7.32 10.11
N SER A 332 18.88 -8.48 10.73
CA SER A 332 17.78 -9.36 10.30
C SER A 332 16.40 -8.73 10.48
N LEU A 333 16.20 -7.93 11.53
CA LEU A 333 14.98 -7.15 11.74
C LEU A 333 14.90 -5.97 10.76
N LEU A 334 16.01 -5.25 10.57
CA LEU A 334 16.10 -4.12 9.65
C LEU A 334 15.81 -4.54 8.21
N LEU A 335 16.35 -5.67 7.76
CA LEU A 335 16.13 -6.22 6.41
C LEU A 335 14.66 -6.60 6.14
N ARG A 336 13.85 -6.72 7.19
CA ARG A 336 12.39 -6.94 7.10
C ARG A 336 11.60 -5.66 7.27
N GLY A 337 12.22 -4.52 7.59
CA GLY A 337 11.56 -3.23 7.77
C GLY A 337 10.96 -3.00 9.16
N PHE A 338 11.47 -3.69 10.19
CA PHE A 338 11.15 -3.36 11.58
C PHE A 338 12.00 -2.18 12.06
N ASP A 339 11.39 -1.35 12.90
CA ASP A 339 12.10 -0.33 13.69
C ASP A 339 12.51 -0.95 15.03
N THR A 340 13.80 -0.83 15.40
CA THR A 340 14.30 -1.21 16.73
C THR A 340 14.57 0.05 17.52
N ASP A 341 13.75 0.32 18.52
CA ASP A 341 13.77 1.58 19.28
C ASP A 341 14.82 1.58 20.40
N ALA A 342 15.27 0.41 20.83
CA ALA A 342 16.37 0.28 21.80
C ALA A 342 17.03 -1.11 21.70
N VAL A 343 18.31 -1.17 22.07
CA VAL A 343 19.03 -2.43 22.33
C VAL A 343 19.36 -2.49 23.82
N VAL A 344 19.11 -3.64 24.45
CA VAL A 344 19.43 -3.87 25.86
C VAL A 344 20.20 -5.17 26.03
N LEU A 345 21.24 -5.19 26.86
CA LEU A 345 21.99 -6.42 27.13
C LEU A 345 22.46 -6.50 28.59
N MET A 346 22.63 -7.73 29.07
CA MET A 346 23.21 -8.01 30.39
C MET A 346 24.74 -7.97 30.29
N ASP A 347 25.39 -7.11 31.05
CA ASP A 347 26.83 -6.87 31.04
C ASP A 347 27.59 -8.03 31.70
N HIS A 348 28.57 -8.56 30.96
CA HIS A 348 29.49 -9.58 31.45
C HIS A 348 30.94 -9.05 31.56
N GLY A 349 31.12 -7.72 31.54
CA GLY A 349 32.43 -7.06 31.67
C GLY A 349 33.28 -7.10 30.40
N LEU A 350 32.66 -7.28 29.23
CA LEU A 350 33.34 -7.50 27.95
C LEU A 350 33.34 -6.27 27.02
N GLY A 351 32.69 -5.17 27.41
CA GLY A 351 32.58 -3.97 26.59
C GLY A 351 31.66 -4.12 25.36
N ASN A 352 30.75 -5.11 25.36
CA ASN A 352 29.84 -5.37 24.25
C ASN A 352 28.93 -4.17 23.95
N ALA A 353 28.42 -3.50 24.99
CA ALA A 353 27.52 -2.35 24.84
C ALA A 353 28.17 -1.23 24.02
N ASP A 354 29.40 -0.83 24.37
CA ASP A 354 30.16 0.20 23.67
C ASP A 354 30.41 -0.16 22.20
N ALA A 355 30.71 -1.43 21.93
CA ALA A 355 30.95 -1.90 20.56
C ALA A 355 29.67 -1.82 19.71
N ILE A 356 28.53 -2.23 20.28
CA ILE A 356 27.22 -2.15 19.64
C ILE A 356 26.79 -0.69 19.43
N GLU A 357 27.02 0.17 20.41
CA GLU A 357 26.70 1.60 20.32
C GLU A 357 27.50 2.29 19.20
N ARG A 358 28.79 1.97 19.06
CA ARG A 358 29.62 2.45 17.94
C ARG A 358 29.09 2.00 16.58
N TYR A 359 28.62 0.76 16.48
CA TYR A 359 28.00 0.25 15.24
C TYR A 359 26.70 1.00 14.92
N LEU A 360 25.85 1.25 15.93
CA LEU A 360 24.56 1.94 15.77
C LEU A 360 24.69 3.47 15.61
N GLN A 361 25.90 4.02 15.83
CA GLN A 361 26.21 5.45 15.66
C GLN A 361 25.28 6.38 16.45
N GLY A 362 24.84 5.96 17.65
CA GLY A 362 23.93 6.72 18.51
C GLY A 362 22.50 6.88 17.97
N LYS A 363 22.13 6.22 16.86
CA LYS A 363 20.77 6.28 16.29
C LYS A 363 19.76 5.48 17.09
N VAL A 364 20.22 4.44 17.78
CA VAL A 364 19.42 3.57 18.64
C VAL A 364 20.11 3.50 20.00
N PRO A 365 19.41 3.81 21.11
CA PRO A 365 20.00 3.74 22.44
C PRO A 365 20.39 2.31 22.81
N VAL A 366 21.59 2.16 23.38
CA VAL A 366 22.10 0.89 23.91
C VAL A 366 22.12 0.97 25.44
N VAL A 367 21.37 0.08 26.08
CA VAL A 367 21.24 0.03 27.54
C VAL A 367 21.96 -1.21 28.07
N SER A 368 22.92 -0.98 28.97
CA SER A 368 23.64 -2.03 29.68
C SER A 368 23.00 -2.27 31.05
N LEU A 369 22.64 -3.51 31.35
CA LEU A 369 22.15 -3.96 32.65
C LEU A 369 23.26 -4.77 33.34
N PRO A 370 23.39 -4.78 34.68
CA PRO A 370 24.35 -5.66 35.36
C PRO A 370 24.11 -7.15 35.04
N ARG A 371 25.10 -8.02 35.27
CA ARG A 371 24.86 -9.46 35.20
C ARG A 371 23.78 -9.90 36.19
N LEU A 372 23.06 -10.96 35.83
CA LEU A 372 22.12 -11.61 36.74
C LEU A 372 22.87 -12.31 37.89
N PRO A 373 22.26 -12.38 39.09
CA PRO A 373 22.78 -13.20 40.18
C PRO A 373 22.72 -14.68 39.81
N THR A 374 23.72 -15.47 40.23
CA THR A 374 23.68 -16.93 40.06
C THR A 374 22.87 -17.58 41.18
N LYS A 375 22.41 -18.82 40.96
CA LYS A 375 21.68 -19.58 41.99
C LYS A 375 22.53 -19.83 43.23
N GLU A 376 23.85 -19.98 43.06
CA GLU A 376 24.81 -20.12 44.16
C GLU A 376 24.91 -18.82 44.96
N GLU A 377 24.90 -17.67 44.29
CA GLU A 377 24.91 -16.35 44.94
C GLU A 377 23.62 -16.11 45.73
N GLU A 378 22.46 -16.45 45.16
CA GLU A 378 21.17 -16.39 45.87
C GLU A 378 21.17 -17.32 47.10
N ALA A 379 21.65 -18.56 46.95
CA ALA A 379 21.73 -19.54 48.04
C ALA A 379 22.71 -19.10 49.15
N ALA A 380 23.72 -18.30 48.81
CA ALA A 380 24.67 -17.70 49.74
C ALA A 380 24.16 -16.41 50.41
N GLY A 381 22.89 -16.03 50.21
CA GLY A 381 22.28 -14.83 50.77
C GLY A 381 22.47 -13.57 49.92
N GLY A 382 22.90 -13.71 48.66
CA GLY A 382 22.97 -12.65 47.67
C GLY A 382 21.60 -12.21 47.14
N PRO A 383 21.56 -11.20 46.25
CA PRO A 383 20.31 -10.64 45.76
C PRO A 383 19.56 -11.67 44.92
N THR A 384 18.28 -11.86 45.23
CA THR A 384 17.35 -12.63 44.39
C THR A 384 17.03 -11.89 43.10
N ILE A 385 16.54 -12.58 42.07
CA ILE A 385 16.11 -11.93 40.82
C ILE A 385 15.11 -10.78 41.05
N ASP A 386 14.16 -10.90 41.97
CA ASP A 386 13.21 -9.83 42.27
C ASP A 386 13.86 -8.62 42.94
N THR A 387 14.85 -8.85 43.81
CA THR A 387 15.68 -7.77 44.39
C THR A 387 16.52 -7.10 43.30
N TRP A 388 17.15 -7.90 42.42
CA TRP A 388 17.93 -7.39 41.30
C TRP A 388 17.08 -6.55 40.33
N LEU A 389 15.86 -6.99 40.01
CA LEU A 389 14.92 -6.23 39.19
C LEU A 389 14.56 -4.90 39.84
N PHE A 390 14.31 -4.90 41.16
CA PHE A 390 14.01 -3.70 41.91
C PHE A 390 15.20 -2.73 41.97
N ASP A 391 16.41 -3.22 42.20
CA ASP A 391 17.63 -2.40 42.24
C ASP A 391 17.92 -1.73 40.89
N ASN A 392 17.58 -2.41 39.78
CA ASN A 392 17.78 -1.93 38.42
C ASN A 392 16.56 -1.19 37.84
N ARG A 393 15.50 -0.93 38.62
CA ARG A 393 14.26 -0.28 38.16
C ARG A 393 14.48 1.05 37.45
N HIS A 394 15.47 1.83 37.87
CA HIS A 394 15.81 3.12 37.24
C HIS A 394 16.39 2.96 35.83
N THR A 395 17.17 1.91 35.58
CA THR A 395 17.68 1.61 34.24
C THR A 395 16.55 1.12 33.32
N PHE A 396 15.63 0.30 33.84
CA PHE A 396 14.41 -0.05 33.11
C PHE A 396 13.49 1.15 32.87
N GLY A 397 13.43 2.10 33.81
CA GLY A 397 12.73 3.38 33.63
C GLY A 397 13.28 4.17 32.46
N ARG A 398 14.61 4.36 32.38
CA ARG A 398 15.25 5.01 31.23
C ARG A 398 15.01 4.27 29.90
N LEU A 399 15.01 2.93 29.93
CA LEU A 399 14.68 2.13 28.74
C LEU A 399 13.22 2.37 28.31
N LEU A 400 12.28 2.37 29.25
CA LEU A 400 10.87 2.64 28.99
C LEU A 400 10.67 4.07 28.45
N ASP A 401 11.32 5.08 29.04
CA ASP A 401 11.26 6.47 28.58
C ASP A 401 11.77 6.62 27.14
N ALA A 402 12.84 5.89 26.78
CA ALA A 402 13.36 5.87 25.41
C ALA A 402 12.35 5.28 24.43
N LEU A 403 11.72 4.15 24.77
CA LEU A 403 10.66 3.54 23.97
C LEU A 403 9.47 4.50 23.81
N GLU A 404 8.94 5.04 24.91
CA GLU A 404 7.83 6.01 24.88
C GLU A 404 8.15 7.23 24.03
N SER A 405 9.37 7.76 24.13
CA SER A 405 9.85 8.88 23.32
C SER A 405 9.85 8.54 21.82
N ALA A 406 10.30 7.34 21.45
CA ALA A 406 10.25 6.87 20.07
C ALA A 406 8.79 6.76 19.55
N HIS A 407 7.87 6.28 20.39
CA HIS A 407 6.45 6.24 20.05
C HIS A 407 5.81 7.63 19.91
N VAL A 408 6.13 8.60 20.80
CA VAL A 408 5.73 10.02 20.60
C VAL A 408 6.21 10.48 19.23
N ALA A 409 7.50 10.32 18.94
CA ALA A 409 8.13 10.82 17.73
C ALA A 409 7.49 10.21 16.47
N ARG A 410 7.15 8.92 16.52
CA ARG A 410 6.43 8.23 15.44
C ARG A 410 5.05 8.85 15.20
N LEU A 411 4.25 9.05 16.25
CA LEU A 411 2.92 9.66 16.13
C LEU A 411 2.98 11.10 15.63
N THR A 412 3.86 11.91 16.21
CA THR A 412 4.09 13.29 15.76
C THR A 412 4.48 13.34 14.29
N ARG A 413 5.35 12.42 13.84
CA ARG A 413 5.70 12.29 12.43
C ARG A 413 4.47 12.00 11.58
N LEU A 414 3.74 10.93 11.88
CA LEU A 414 2.56 10.48 11.10
C LEU A 414 1.48 11.57 10.99
N ARG A 415 1.12 12.23 12.10
CA ARG A 415 0.16 13.35 12.12
C ARG A 415 0.58 14.50 11.20
N SER A 416 1.87 14.80 11.14
CA SER A 416 2.40 15.90 10.34
C SER A 416 2.58 15.58 8.85
N MET A 417 2.58 14.29 8.46
CA MET A 417 2.97 13.87 7.11
C MET A 417 2.05 14.43 6.03
N ALA A 418 0.73 14.37 6.20
CA ALA A 418 -0.23 14.87 5.21
C ALA A 418 -0.04 16.38 4.95
N GLY A 419 0.04 17.17 6.02
CA GLY A 419 0.26 18.62 5.92
C GLY A 419 1.60 18.97 5.27
N LYS A 420 2.70 18.34 5.72
CA LYS A 420 4.03 18.53 5.11
C LYS A 420 4.06 18.11 3.65
N ALA A 421 3.37 17.03 3.29
CA ALA A 421 3.31 16.55 1.93
C ALA A 421 2.57 17.54 1.02
N SER A 422 1.42 18.08 1.46
CA SER A 422 0.71 19.14 0.73
C SER A 422 1.53 20.41 0.56
N ASP A 423 2.43 20.72 1.51
CA ASP A 423 3.23 21.94 1.47
C ASP A 423 4.53 21.76 0.66
N ALA A 424 5.06 20.54 0.57
CA ALA A 424 6.40 20.28 0.00
C ALA A 424 6.39 19.46 -1.30
N LEU A 425 5.38 18.63 -1.56
CA LEU A 425 5.36 17.73 -2.72
C LEU A 425 4.59 18.34 -3.89
N TRP A 426 5.08 18.08 -5.10
CA TRP A 426 4.32 18.25 -6.33
C TRP A 426 3.97 16.88 -6.89
N TRP A 427 2.78 16.36 -6.55
CA TRP A 427 2.35 15.06 -7.05
C TRP A 427 2.10 15.06 -8.56
N PRO A 428 2.56 14.02 -9.30
CA PRO A 428 2.27 13.86 -10.72
C PRO A 428 0.79 13.57 -10.96
N PHE A 429 0.26 13.99 -12.11
CA PHE A 429 -1.14 13.76 -12.53
C PHE A 429 -2.19 14.14 -11.47
N THR A 430 -1.92 15.18 -10.68
CA THR A 430 -2.79 15.61 -9.58
C THR A 430 -3.01 17.11 -9.64
N GLN A 431 -4.27 17.54 -9.65
CA GLN A 431 -4.63 18.96 -9.53
C GLN A 431 -4.67 19.35 -8.04
N HIS A 432 -3.63 20.05 -7.58
CA HIS A 432 -3.44 20.41 -6.16
C HIS A 432 -4.58 21.25 -5.59
N GLY A 433 -5.24 22.08 -6.40
CA GLY A 433 -6.40 22.86 -5.96
C GLY A 433 -7.63 22.01 -5.58
N LEU A 434 -7.65 20.72 -5.95
CA LEU A 434 -8.76 19.79 -5.68
C LEU A 434 -8.44 18.74 -4.61
N VAL A 435 -7.26 18.81 -4.00
CA VAL A 435 -6.79 17.89 -2.97
C VAL A 435 -6.75 18.60 -1.62
N GLY A 436 -7.67 18.23 -0.73
CA GLY A 436 -7.60 18.65 0.66
C GLY A 436 -6.47 17.95 1.39
N ARG A 437 -5.96 18.55 2.47
CA ARG A 437 -4.96 17.89 3.34
C ARG A 437 -5.47 16.54 3.86
N ASP A 438 -6.77 16.47 4.14
CA ASP A 438 -7.46 15.28 4.66
C ASP A 438 -7.64 14.18 3.59
N ASP A 439 -7.50 14.53 2.31
CA ASP A 439 -7.54 13.56 1.20
C ASP A 439 -6.21 12.82 1.02
N VAL A 440 -5.12 13.34 1.62
CA VAL A 440 -3.78 12.77 1.52
C VAL A 440 -3.69 11.51 2.37
N THR A 441 -3.49 10.37 1.70
CA THR A 441 -3.34 9.08 2.39
C THR A 441 -1.93 8.94 2.96
N VAL A 442 -1.83 8.78 4.28
CA VAL A 442 -0.54 8.55 4.96
C VAL A 442 -0.27 7.05 5.02
N ILE A 443 0.60 6.56 4.14
CA ILE A 443 1.01 5.15 4.09
C ILE A 443 2.24 4.98 5.00
N ASP A 444 2.11 4.20 6.09
CA ASP A 444 3.22 3.87 7.00
C ASP A 444 4.10 2.76 6.41
N SER A 445 3.49 1.77 5.77
CA SER A 445 4.21 0.66 5.12
C SER A 445 3.32 -0.12 4.14
N ARG A 446 3.92 -1.10 3.45
CA ARG A 446 3.19 -2.16 2.72
C ARG A 446 3.64 -3.55 3.14
N CYS A 447 2.76 -4.53 2.99
CA CYS A 447 2.97 -5.94 3.25
C CYS A 447 2.21 -6.77 2.20
N GLY A 448 2.90 -7.20 1.14
CA GLY A 448 2.27 -7.83 -0.02
C GLY A 448 1.26 -6.90 -0.70
N ASP A 449 0.01 -7.34 -0.79
CA ASP A 449 -1.09 -6.62 -1.43
C ASP A 449 -1.66 -5.47 -0.57
N GLU A 450 -1.28 -5.34 0.71
CA GLU A 450 -1.90 -4.39 1.64
C GLU A 450 -0.96 -3.27 2.08
N PHE A 451 -1.44 -2.02 2.01
CA PHE A 451 -0.90 -0.88 2.72
C PHE A 451 -1.29 -0.93 4.20
N ALA A 452 -0.43 -0.42 5.07
CA ALA A 452 -0.79 0.04 6.40
C ALA A 452 -1.00 1.56 6.36
N VAL A 453 -2.26 1.99 6.35
CA VAL A 453 -2.65 3.41 6.25
C VAL A 453 -2.93 3.97 7.63
N TYR A 454 -2.26 5.07 7.96
CA TYR A 454 -2.50 5.80 9.18
C TYR A 454 -3.79 6.63 9.10
N ALA A 455 -4.61 6.55 10.13
CA ALA A 455 -5.81 7.37 10.33
C ALA A 455 -5.80 7.91 11.76
N GLY A 456 -6.01 9.23 11.93
CA GLY A 456 -5.78 9.92 13.19
C GLY A 456 -6.32 11.34 13.22
N ALA A 457 -6.28 11.98 14.40
CA ALA A 457 -6.65 13.38 14.53
C ALA A 457 -5.60 14.28 13.85
N LEU A 458 -6.06 15.22 13.03
CA LEU A 458 -5.20 16.26 12.45
C LEU A 458 -4.74 17.21 13.56
N SER A 459 -3.50 17.72 13.49
CA SER A 459 -2.96 18.64 14.50
C SER A 459 -3.81 19.92 14.61
N ASP A 460 -4.06 20.43 15.84
CA ASP A 460 -4.94 21.58 16.12
C ASP A 460 -4.60 22.88 15.33
N ASN A 461 -3.34 23.11 14.95
CA ASN A 461 -2.94 24.18 14.02
C ASN A 461 -3.63 24.12 12.64
N GLN A 462 -4.29 23.01 12.32
CA GLN A 462 -5.04 22.79 11.09
C GLN A 462 -6.56 23.02 11.28
N ALA A 463 -7.08 22.84 12.50
CA ALA A 463 -8.49 23.12 12.83
C ALA A 463 -8.78 24.63 12.89
N GLU A 464 -7.85 25.44 13.41
CA GLU A 464 -8.00 26.90 13.46
C GLU A 464 -7.97 27.54 12.05
N LYS A 465 -7.14 27.02 11.13
CA LYS A 465 -7.16 27.46 9.73
C LYS A 465 -8.45 27.06 9.01
N MET A 466 -9.15 26.00 9.41
CA MET A 466 -10.47 25.64 8.86
C MET A 466 -11.57 26.64 9.24
N GLN A 467 -11.54 27.18 10.47
CA GLN A 467 -12.51 28.19 10.89
C GLN A 467 -12.32 29.51 10.13
N SER A 468 -11.09 29.88 9.76
CA SER A 468 -10.82 31.07 8.95
C SER A 468 -11.27 30.97 7.49
N LYS A 469 -11.39 29.76 6.92
CA LYS A 469 -11.81 29.54 5.51
C LYS A 469 -13.32 29.36 5.32
N HIS A 470 -14.06 28.97 6.36
CA HIS A 470 -15.52 28.83 6.29
C HIS A 470 -16.29 30.17 6.36
N GLY A 471 -15.59 31.31 6.52
CA GLY A 471 -16.17 32.65 6.54
C GLY A 471 -16.31 33.36 5.18
N ARG A 472 -15.89 32.77 4.06
CA ARG A 472 -16.04 33.36 2.72
C ARG A 472 -16.74 32.43 1.75
N SER A 473 -18.05 32.31 1.90
CA SER A 473 -18.95 31.95 0.81
C SER A 473 -20.27 32.68 1.02
N LYS A 474 -20.51 33.72 0.21
CA LYS A 474 -21.83 34.02 -0.37
C LYS A 474 -21.76 35.15 -1.42
N THR A 475 -22.42 34.84 -2.54
CA THR A 475 -23.06 35.69 -3.57
C THR A 475 -22.22 36.42 -4.62
N GLY A 476 -22.48 36.07 -5.90
CA GLY A 476 -22.26 36.95 -7.05
C GLY A 476 -21.68 36.27 -8.31
N PHE A 477 -22.34 35.28 -8.90
CA PHE A 477 -22.05 34.88 -10.28
C PHE A 477 -22.74 35.86 -11.23
N ALA A 478 -21.97 36.67 -11.95
CA ALA A 478 -22.40 37.36 -13.15
C ALA A 478 -21.90 36.56 -14.36
N GLU A 479 -22.83 36.13 -15.21
CA GLU A 479 -22.55 35.52 -16.51
C GLU A 479 -21.79 36.49 -17.43
N PRO A 480 -20.79 36.04 -18.20
CA PRO A 480 -20.39 36.74 -19.41
C PRO A 480 -21.14 36.14 -20.60
N GLN A 481 -22.07 36.92 -21.15
CA GLN A 481 -22.59 36.75 -22.51
C GLN A 481 -21.46 36.99 -23.51
N LEU A 482 -21.12 35.98 -24.32
CA LEU A 482 -20.29 36.15 -25.51
C LEU A 482 -21.20 36.27 -26.74
N GLY A 483 -21.48 37.51 -27.11
CA GLY A 483 -22.11 37.86 -28.37
C GLY A 483 -21.12 37.83 -29.53
N LEU A 484 -21.47 37.10 -30.59
CA LEU A 484 -20.88 37.25 -31.92
C LEU A 484 -21.02 38.68 -32.43
N THR A 485 -19.94 39.25 -32.97
CA THR A 485 -20.02 40.09 -34.19
C THR A 485 -18.69 40.09 -34.94
N ALA A 486 -18.78 39.87 -36.24
CA ALA A 486 -17.70 40.06 -37.21
C ALA A 486 -17.56 41.54 -37.60
N ARG A 487 -16.33 42.00 -37.92
CA ARG A 487 -16.01 42.92 -39.05
C ARG A 487 -14.52 43.27 -39.16
N THR A 488 -13.92 42.82 -40.26
CA THR A 488 -13.05 43.52 -41.24
C THR A 488 -12.32 44.84 -40.89
N SER A 489 -11.00 44.89 -41.09
CA SER A 489 -10.22 45.85 -41.94
C SER A 489 -8.70 45.59 -41.74
N LEU A 490 -7.95 45.19 -42.78
CA LEU A 490 -7.16 46.00 -43.75
C LEU A 490 -6.06 46.87 -43.12
N GLY A 491 -4.80 46.60 -43.49
CA GLY A 491 -3.66 47.49 -43.26
C GLY A 491 -2.29 46.84 -43.47
N ASP A 492 -1.75 47.00 -44.69
CA ASP A 492 -0.42 46.62 -45.18
C ASP A 492 0.78 47.07 -44.30
N SER A 493 1.88 46.29 -44.33
CA SER A 493 3.16 46.81 -44.86
C SER A 493 4.21 45.70 -45.07
N ARG A 494 4.79 45.75 -46.28
CA ARG A 494 5.92 44.98 -46.80
C ARG A 494 7.24 45.35 -46.09
N ALA A 495 8.15 44.39 -45.95
CA ALA A 495 9.49 44.42 -46.55
C ALA A 495 10.32 43.17 -46.18
N ASP A 496 10.90 42.57 -47.22
CA ASP A 496 11.95 41.53 -47.25
C ASP A 496 13.14 42.18 -48.04
N PRO A 497 14.33 41.59 -48.28
CA PRO A 497 15.11 40.52 -47.63
C PRO A 497 16.60 40.94 -47.39
N GLY A 498 17.45 40.05 -46.85
CA GLY A 498 18.90 40.10 -47.20
C GLY A 498 19.94 39.36 -46.34
N SER A 499 20.49 38.26 -46.90
CA SER A 499 21.88 37.73 -46.81
C SER A 499 22.47 37.36 -45.43
N ALA A 500 22.76 36.08 -45.11
CA ALA A 500 23.82 35.18 -45.59
C ALA A 500 25.20 35.36 -44.91
N VAL A 501 25.91 34.22 -44.80
CA VAL A 501 27.33 33.99 -44.41
C VAL A 501 27.56 33.80 -42.90
N SER A 502 28.41 32.91 -42.36
CA SER A 502 28.94 31.55 -42.63
C SER A 502 29.90 31.23 -41.46
N ARG A 503 30.32 29.96 -41.31
CA ARG A 503 31.50 29.44 -40.56
C ARG A 503 31.35 29.35 -39.04
N SER A 504 31.25 28.15 -38.45
CA SER A 504 32.24 27.04 -38.32
C SER A 504 33.30 27.28 -37.24
N GLN A 505 33.39 26.32 -36.30
CA GLN A 505 34.51 25.85 -35.46
C GLN A 505 33.95 25.55 -34.05
N ILE A 506 33.68 24.29 -33.69
CA ILE A 506 34.65 23.27 -33.22
C ILE A 506 35.65 23.87 -32.23
N TYR A 507 35.47 23.56 -30.94
CA TYR A 507 36.55 23.03 -30.11
C TYR A 507 35.96 22.14 -29.00
N ASP A 508 36.49 20.92 -29.00
CA ASP A 508 36.32 19.86 -28.04
C ASP A 508 37.47 19.94 -26.99
N ILE A 509 37.36 19.13 -25.95
CA ILE A 509 38.43 18.60 -25.07
C ILE A 509 38.67 19.29 -23.70
N SER A 510 38.00 18.71 -22.70
CA SER A 510 38.55 18.04 -21.49
C SER A 510 39.50 18.76 -20.50
N THR A 511 39.02 18.92 -19.25
CA THR A 511 39.62 18.57 -17.92
C THR A 511 41.11 18.82 -17.58
N PRO A 512 41.49 18.81 -16.29
CA PRO A 512 40.94 19.46 -15.07
C PRO A 512 42.08 20.22 -14.34
N ILE A 513 41.84 20.88 -13.18
CA ILE A 513 42.78 20.94 -12.03
C ILE A 513 42.15 21.70 -10.85
N LEU A 514 42.36 21.11 -9.69
CA LEU A 514 42.04 21.54 -8.32
C LEU A 514 42.66 22.89 -7.92
N THR A 515 42.02 23.62 -7.02
CA THR A 515 42.51 23.92 -5.66
C THR A 515 41.53 24.81 -4.90
N GLY A 516 41.32 24.50 -3.62
CA GLY A 516 40.32 25.11 -2.75
C GLY A 516 40.75 26.43 -2.06
N PRO A 517 40.25 26.68 -0.84
CA PRO A 517 39.42 27.84 -0.55
C PRO A 517 40.18 28.95 0.17
N LYS A 518 39.68 30.20 0.07
CA LYS A 518 40.05 31.27 0.98
C LYS A 518 38.83 32.06 1.47
N THR A 519 38.98 32.41 2.73
CA THR A 519 38.10 32.96 3.75
C THR A 519 37.85 34.47 3.65
N SER A 520 36.95 34.92 4.53
CA SER A 520 36.83 36.22 5.22
C SER A 520 35.98 37.34 4.58
N GLU A 521 34.79 37.46 5.14
CA GLU A 521 34.25 38.60 5.91
C GLU A 521 34.16 40.03 5.33
N SER A 522 32.93 40.54 5.50
CA SER A 522 32.53 41.90 5.91
C SER A 522 32.48 43.01 4.85
N ALA A 523 31.27 43.55 4.64
CA ALA A 523 30.99 44.99 4.71
C ALA A 523 29.48 45.26 4.59
N SER A 524 28.95 45.90 5.63
CA SER A 524 27.62 46.50 5.74
C SER A 524 27.54 47.84 5.00
N ILE A 525 26.53 48.09 4.16
CA ILE A 525 26.01 49.45 3.86
C ILE A 525 24.51 49.37 3.49
N ASN A 526 23.69 50.18 4.17
CA ASN A 526 22.35 50.67 3.81
C ASN A 526 22.43 52.22 3.92
N PRO A 527 21.45 53.05 3.49
CA PRO A 527 20.35 52.88 2.52
C PRO A 527 20.14 54.15 1.61
N SER A 528 19.26 54.07 0.59
CA SER A 528 18.54 55.23 0.00
C SER A 528 17.39 54.73 -0.90
N SER A 529 16.13 54.82 -0.47
CA SER A 529 15.13 55.88 -0.75
C SER A 529 14.50 55.85 -2.15
N GLY A 530 13.19 55.60 -2.22
CA GLY A 530 12.34 55.81 -3.41
C GLY A 530 10.97 55.14 -3.30
N THR A 531 9.94 55.92 -2.98
CA THR A 531 8.50 55.61 -2.84
C THR A 531 7.84 55.10 -4.14
N PRO A 532 6.66 54.45 -4.07
CA PRO A 532 5.43 55.20 -4.39
C PRO A 532 4.15 54.83 -3.59
N GLU A 533 3.38 55.89 -3.33
CA GLU A 533 1.93 56.10 -3.41
C GLU A 533 0.90 55.13 -2.78
N ALA A 534 0.02 55.76 -1.99
CA ALA A 534 -1.08 55.19 -1.25
C ALA A 534 -2.42 55.28 -2.02
N VAL A 535 -3.27 54.27 -1.84
CA VAL A 535 -4.72 54.38 -2.00
C VAL A 535 -5.39 53.86 -0.72
N SER A 536 -6.17 54.74 -0.11
CA SER A 536 -6.84 54.61 1.18
C SER A 536 -8.05 53.67 1.14
N ALA A 537 -8.24 52.87 2.18
CA ALA A 537 -9.53 52.26 2.54
C ALA A 537 -9.68 52.24 4.07
N GLU A 538 -10.88 52.59 4.53
CA GLU A 538 -11.25 52.98 5.89
C GLU A 538 -11.09 51.87 6.95
N LEU A 539 -10.70 52.30 8.15
CA LEU A 539 -10.67 51.50 9.38
C LEU A 539 -12.09 51.19 9.86
N ALA A 540 -12.40 49.90 10.01
CA ALA A 540 -13.41 49.43 10.96
C ALA A 540 -12.70 48.92 12.22
N THR A 541 -12.98 49.56 13.35
CA THR A 541 -12.49 49.18 14.70
C THR A 541 -13.01 47.79 15.09
N PRO A 542 -12.17 46.85 15.57
CA PRO A 542 -12.64 45.60 16.14
C PRO A 542 -13.23 45.87 17.52
N LYS A 543 -14.44 45.34 17.77
CA LYS A 543 -14.99 45.23 19.13
C LYS A 543 -14.12 44.25 19.92
N THR A 544 -13.64 44.69 21.08
CA THR A 544 -12.99 43.88 22.10
C THR A 544 -13.96 42.78 22.56
N ALA A 545 -13.58 41.52 22.39
CA ALA A 545 -14.25 40.39 23.02
C ALA A 545 -13.81 40.28 24.49
N ASP A 546 -14.78 39.94 25.34
CA ASP A 546 -14.68 39.85 26.79
C ASP A 546 -13.69 38.74 27.22
N PRO A 547 -12.66 39.01 28.05
CA PRO A 547 -11.62 38.03 28.40
C PRO A 547 -12.08 36.85 29.29
N ASP A 548 -13.29 36.91 29.86
CA ASP A 548 -13.73 35.98 30.92
C ASP A 548 -14.57 34.78 30.46
N SER A 549 -14.61 34.45 29.15
CA SER A 549 -15.50 33.39 28.62
C SER A 549 -14.83 32.04 28.29
N LEU A 550 -13.60 31.78 28.72
CA LEU A 550 -12.93 30.48 28.53
C LEU A 550 -12.65 29.79 29.87
N SER A 551 -13.65 29.06 30.37
CA SER A 551 -13.41 28.06 31.41
C SER A 551 -12.77 26.80 30.81
N PRO A 552 -11.81 26.12 31.48
CA PRO A 552 -11.14 24.92 30.97
C PRO A 552 -11.96 23.62 31.05
N GLU A 553 -13.27 23.67 31.28
CA GLU A 553 -14.08 22.49 31.61
C GLU A 553 -14.72 21.79 30.39
N GLY A 554 -14.33 22.15 29.17
CA GLY A 554 -15.03 21.74 27.94
C GLY A 554 -14.40 20.64 27.08
N LEU A 555 -13.34 19.95 27.50
CA LEU A 555 -12.78 18.85 26.70
C LEU A 555 -13.47 17.53 27.04
N ASN A 556 -14.55 17.21 26.33
CA ASN A 556 -15.16 15.88 26.38
C ASN A 556 -14.19 14.84 25.76
N PRO A 557 -13.61 13.89 26.54
CA PRO A 557 -12.66 12.90 26.04
C PRO A 557 -13.23 11.96 24.98
N GLU A 558 -14.56 11.85 24.90
CA GLU A 558 -15.27 11.00 23.94
C GLU A 558 -15.24 11.52 22.49
N SER A 559 -14.71 12.72 22.26
CA SER A 559 -14.65 13.36 20.93
C SER A 559 -13.37 13.11 20.14
N LEU A 560 -12.40 12.35 20.69
CA LEU A 560 -11.11 12.14 20.04
C LEU A 560 -11.16 10.98 19.03
N THR A 561 -10.84 11.24 17.76
CA THR A 561 -10.70 10.17 16.76
C THR A 561 -9.52 9.26 17.14
N PRO A 562 -9.73 7.95 17.29
CA PRO A 562 -8.67 7.02 17.68
C PRO A 562 -7.58 6.96 16.61
N GLU A 563 -6.33 6.91 17.06
CA GLU A 563 -5.15 6.78 16.21
C GLU A 563 -4.99 5.32 15.80
N THR A 564 -5.01 5.03 14.49
CA THR A 564 -4.91 3.65 13.99
C THR A 564 -4.05 3.50 12.74
N LEU A 565 -3.53 2.28 12.55
CA LEU A 565 -3.06 1.77 11.26
C LEU A 565 -4.09 0.79 10.73
N ASN A 566 -4.66 1.10 9.58
CA ASN A 566 -5.70 0.31 8.93
C ASN A 566 -5.11 -0.39 7.70
N PRO A 567 -5.31 -1.70 7.52
CA PRO A 567 -4.93 -2.37 6.29
C PRO A 567 -5.81 -1.88 5.13
N SER A 568 -5.19 -1.64 3.98
CA SER A 568 -5.89 -1.25 2.76
C SER A 568 -5.32 -2.00 1.55
N PHE A 569 -6.14 -2.77 0.83
CA PHE A 569 -5.71 -3.50 -0.35
C PHE A 569 -5.37 -2.51 -1.48
N ASP A 570 -4.18 -2.65 -2.05
CA ASP A 570 -3.68 -1.82 -3.15
C ASP A 570 -4.30 -2.23 -4.49
N ALA A 571 -5.57 -1.87 -4.68
CA ALA A 571 -6.34 -2.22 -5.87
C ALA A 571 -5.99 -1.41 -7.12
N CYS A 572 -5.17 -0.36 -7.01
CA CYS A 572 -4.55 0.26 -8.19
C CYS A 572 -3.16 -0.33 -8.51
N ALA A 573 -2.73 -1.35 -7.75
CA ALA A 573 -1.45 -2.01 -7.84
C ALA A 573 -0.28 -1.01 -7.92
N SER A 574 -0.35 0.08 -7.13
CA SER A 574 0.59 1.20 -7.13
C SER A 574 1.03 1.60 -8.55
N TRP A 575 0.06 2.02 -9.36
CA TRP A 575 0.25 2.34 -10.78
C TRP A 575 0.66 1.13 -11.63
N TRP A 576 -0.05 0.02 -11.40
CA TRP A 576 0.07 -1.23 -12.17
C TRP A 576 1.44 -1.92 -12.06
N THR A 577 2.22 -1.61 -11.02
CA THR A 577 3.57 -2.15 -10.79
C THR A 577 3.59 -3.38 -9.88
N GLN A 578 2.62 -3.50 -8.97
CA GLN A 578 2.70 -4.50 -7.91
C GLN A 578 2.46 -5.92 -8.41
N GLY A 579 3.30 -6.85 -7.93
CA GLY A 579 3.30 -8.23 -8.39
C GLY A 579 3.44 -9.32 -7.32
N VAL A 580 3.82 -9.03 -6.09
CA VAL A 580 4.22 -10.09 -5.13
C VAL A 580 3.49 -10.05 -3.79
N THR A 581 3.35 -11.23 -3.17
CA THR A 581 2.90 -11.39 -1.78
C THR A 581 4.00 -10.96 -0.79
N LEU A 582 3.71 -11.06 0.51
CA LEU A 582 4.70 -10.82 1.57
C LEU A 582 5.96 -11.69 1.38
N GLU A 583 5.81 -13.00 1.12
CA GLU A 583 6.97 -13.87 0.98
C GLU A 583 7.85 -13.44 -0.20
N GLY A 584 7.22 -13.14 -1.35
CA GLY A 584 7.92 -12.65 -2.53
C GLY A 584 8.57 -11.28 -2.31
N GLN A 585 7.89 -10.36 -1.61
CA GLN A 585 8.45 -9.05 -1.25
C GLN A 585 9.73 -9.20 -0.42
N LEU A 586 9.75 -10.11 0.57
CA LEU A 586 10.92 -10.37 1.40
C LEU A 586 12.06 -11.02 0.62
N GLU A 587 11.75 -11.93 -0.30
CA GLU A 587 12.75 -12.59 -1.15
C GLU A 587 13.43 -11.59 -2.09
N ILE A 588 12.65 -10.74 -2.77
CA ILE A 588 13.18 -9.68 -3.63
C ILE A 588 13.99 -8.66 -2.81
N THR A 589 13.51 -8.28 -1.60
CA THR A 589 14.25 -7.36 -0.73
C THR A 589 15.64 -7.89 -0.36
N ARG A 590 15.76 -9.20 -0.07
CA ARG A 590 17.07 -9.83 0.22
C ARG A 590 17.96 -9.84 -1.02
N ALA A 591 17.41 -10.14 -2.20
CA ALA A 591 18.16 -10.09 -3.46
C ALA A 591 18.67 -8.68 -3.77
N MET A 592 17.84 -7.65 -3.54
CA MET A 592 18.21 -6.25 -3.70
C MET A 592 19.29 -5.83 -2.71
N ALA A 593 19.13 -6.15 -1.42
CA ALA A 593 20.11 -5.80 -0.39
C ALA A 593 21.48 -6.45 -0.68
N TYR A 594 21.48 -7.71 -1.09
CA TYR A 594 22.68 -8.41 -1.54
C TYR A 594 23.33 -7.73 -2.76
N ALA A 595 22.54 -7.40 -3.78
CA ALA A 595 23.05 -6.74 -4.98
C ALA A 595 23.61 -5.35 -4.68
N ALA A 596 22.94 -4.58 -3.82
CA ALA A 596 23.41 -3.26 -3.38
C ALA A 596 24.74 -3.36 -2.63
N GLY A 597 24.87 -4.30 -1.68
CA GLY A 597 26.13 -4.52 -0.95
C GLY A 597 27.27 -5.06 -1.82
N ARG A 598 26.95 -5.86 -2.85
CA ARG A 598 27.94 -6.47 -3.75
C ARG A 598 28.41 -5.53 -4.86
N TYR A 599 27.50 -4.75 -5.45
CA TYR A 599 27.77 -3.98 -6.67
C TYR A 599 27.56 -2.48 -6.52
N GLY A 600 26.62 -2.04 -5.67
CA GLY A 600 26.08 -0.69 -5.77
C GLY A 600 25.55 -0.43 -7.18
N HIS A 601 26.11 0.58 -7.85
CA HIS A 601 25.95 0.78 -9.29
C HIS A 601 27.32 0.71 -9.97
N VAL A 602 27.39 -0.03 -11.07
CA VAL A 602 28.61 -0.23 -11.89
C VAL A 602 28.29 0.10 -13.35
N MET A 603 29.28 0.62 -14.07
CA MET A 603 29.13 1.01 -15.48
C MET A 603 28.76 -0.21 -16.34
N PHE A 604 27.74 -0.05 -17.21
CA PHE A 604 27.24 -1.15 -18.06
C PHE A 604 27.78 -1.17 -19.50
N PRO A 605 27.86 -0.05 -20.25
CA PRO A 605 28.38 -0.08 -21.62
C PRO A 605 29.76 -0.75 -21.69
N GLU A 606 29.93 -1.71 -22.62
CA GLU A 606 31.13 -2.54 -22.80
C GLU A 606 31.50 -3.45 -21.61
N ASN A 607 30.64 -3.53 -20.59
CA ASN A 607 30.85 -4.32 -19.37
C ASN A 607 29.73 -5.36 -19.19
N VAL A 608 29.95 -6.27 -18.24
CA VAL A 608 28.95 -7.27 -17.84
C VAL A 608 28.99 -7.46 -16.33
N HIS A 609 27.83 -7.64 -15.72
CA HIS A 609 27.70 -8.10 -14.34
C HIS A 609 26.56 -9.11 -14.23
N GLU A 610 26.71 -10.05 -13.30
CA GLU A 610 25.88 -11.26 -13.20
C GLU A 610 24.36 -10.97 -13.22
N PRO A 611 23.82 -10.00 -12.46
CA PRO A 611 22.37 -9.77 -12.47
C PRO A 611 21.81 -9.33 -13.82
N ALA A 612 22.54 -8.50 -14.57
CA ALA A 612 22.09 -8.05 -15.88
C ALA A 612 22.15 -9.20 -16.89
N LEU A 613 23.26 -9.94 -16.94
CA LEU A 613 23.39 -11.09 -17.84
C LEU A 613 22.29 -12.14 -17.58
N ARG A 614 22.08 -12.53 -16.31
CA ARG A 614 21.00 -13.46 -15.95
C ARG A 614 19.62 -12.96 -16.34
N LEU A 615 19.36 -11.67 -16.16
CA LEU A 615 18.09 -11.08 -16.56
C LEU A 615 17.92 -11.15 -18.08
N ALA A 616 18.95 -10.84 -18.87
CA ALA A 616 18.90 -10.96 -20.32
C ALA A 616 18.57 -12.39 -20.75
N GLU A 617 19.28 -13.39 -20.20
CA GLU A 617 19.04 -14.80 -20.49
C GLU A 617 17.62 -15.23 -20.16
N LYS A 618 17.08 -14.81 -18.99
CA LYS A 618 15.70 -15.09 -18.60
C LYS A 618 14.69 -14.45 -19.55
N LEU A 619 14.88 -13.19 -19.91
CA LEU A 619 13.98 -12.47 -20.82
C LEU A 619 13.98 -13.13 -22.20
N LEU A 620 15.14 -13.51 -22.73
CA LEU A 620 15.25 -14.19 -24.02
C LEU A 620 14.68 -15.62 -23.99
N ALA A 621 14.75 -16.31 -22.85
CA ALA A 621 14.18 -17.65 -22.67
C ALA A 621 12.69 -17.66 -22.31
N GLY A 622 12.14 -16.55 -21.81
CA GLY A 622 10.72 -16.34 -21.46
C GLY A 622 10.01 -15.49 -22.49
N VAL A 623 9.70 -14.23 -22.15
CA VAL A 623 8.95 -13.28 -23.02
C VAL A 623 9.52 -13.07 -24.43
N GLY A 624 10.84 -13.23 -24.60
CA GLY A 624 11.54 -13.12 -25.89
C GLY A 624 11.61 -14.41 -26.70
N LYS A 625 11.14 -15.53 -26.15
CA LYS A 625 11.37 -16.86 -26.71
C LYS A 625 10.82 -16.98 -28.12
N GLY A 626 11.69 -17.39 -29.04
CA GLY A 626 11.32 -17.66 -30.44
C GLY A 626 11.28 -16.43 -31.34
N TRP A 627 11.61 -15.23 -30.84
CA TRP A 627 11.67 -14.03 -31.69
C TRP A 627 12.77 -13.03 -31.33
N ALA A 628 13.13 -12.85 -30.05
CA ALA A 628 14.13 -11.87 -29.62
C ALA A 628 15.52 -12.50 -29.45
N ASP A 629 16.55 -11.72 -29.77
CA ASP A 629 17.97 -12.12 -29.60
C ASP A 629 18.78 -11.10 -28.78
N ARG A 630 18.24 -9.89 -28.59
CA ARG A 630 18.94 -8.79 -27.93
C ARG A 630 18.07 -8.13 -26.87
N VAL A 631 18.71 -7.68 -25.80
CA VAL A 631 18.10 -6.94 -24.69
C VAL A 631 18.82 -5.61 -24.54
N TYR A 632 18.06 -4.53 -24.53
CA TYR A 632 18.55 -3.19 -24.25
C TYR A 632 17.92 -2.68 -22.95
N TYR A 633 18.73 -2.20 -22.00
CA TYR A 633 18.24 -1.74 -20.69
C TYR A 633 17.97 -0.23 -20.67
N SER A 634 16.93 0.17 -19.95
CA SER A 634 16.64 1.57 -19.63
C SER A 634 15.92 1.69 -18.28
N ASP A 635 15.50 2.89 -17.90
CA ASP A 635 15.06 3.17 -16.53
C ASP A 635 13.55 2.94 -16.33
N ASN A 636 12.73 3.23 -17.34
CA ASN A 636 11.27 3.08 -17.25
C ASN A 636 10.61 2.80 -18.62
N GLY A 637 9.28 2.64 -18.62
CA GLY A 637 8.51 2.35 -19.83
C GLY A 637 8.68 3.39 -20.93
N SER A 638 8.59 4.69 -20.60
CA SER A 638 8.72 5.76 -21.60
C SER A 638 10.09 5.76 -22.28
N THR A 639 11.16 5.52 -21.51
CA THR A 639 12.51 5.43 -22.07
C THR A 639 12.68 4.19 -22.95
N ALA A 640 12.08 3.06 -22.58
CA ALA A 640 12.09 1.84 -23.39
C ALA A 640 11.37 2.05 -24.73
N ILE A 641 10.26 2.80 -24.73
CA ILE A 641 9.52 3.14 -25.95
C ILE A 641 10.32 4.06 -26.87
N GLU A 642 10.97 5.10 -26.34
CA GLU A 642 11.81 5.96 -27.18
C GLU A 642 12.97 5.20 -27.84
N ILE A 643 13.52 4.21 -27.13
CA ILE A 643 14.52 3.29 -27.67
C ILE A 643 13.90 2.43 -28.78
N ALA A 644 12.71 1.88 -28.56
CA ALA A 644 12.01 1.04 -29.53
C ALA A 644 11.67 1.80 -30.82
N VAL A 645 11.18 3.03 -30.72
CA VAL A 645 10.88 3.87 -31.90
C VAL A 645 12.15 4.17 -32.71
N LYS A 646 13.29 4.47 -32.04
CA LYS A 646 14.58 4.62 -32.73
C LYS A 646 15.01 3.33 -33.44
N MET A 647 14.83 2.18 -32.80
CA MET A 647 15.13 0.87 -33.37
C MET A 647 14.28 0.58 -34.61
N ALA A 648 12.96 0.81 -34.53
CA ALA A 648 12.03 0.61 -35.64
C ALA A 648 12.38 1.50 -36.83
N PHE A 649 12.55 2.82 -36.61
CA PHE A 649 12.87 3.74 -37.69
C PHE A 649 14.19 3.42 -38.38
N ARG A 650 15.23 3.02 -37.64
CA ARG A 650 16.50 2.59 -38.26
C ARG A 650 16.30 1.36 -39.14
N LYS A 651 15.58 0.35 -38.65
CA LYS A 651 15.29 -0.88 -39.41
C LYS A 651 14.50 -0.57 -40.67
N PHE A 652 13.43 0.22 -40.57
CA PHE A 652 12.61 0.64 -41.70
C PHE A 652 13.43 1.39 -42.77
N VAL A 653 14.23 2.37 -42.36
CA VAL A 653 15.09 3.14 -43.27
C VAL A 653 16.09 2.25 -44.00
N LYS A 654 16.64 1.23 -43.33
CA LYS A 654 17.58 0.28 -43.92
C LYS A 654 16.88 -0.64 -44.93
N ASP A 655 15.74 -1.23 -44.56
CA ASP A 655 14.99 -2.18 -45.40
C ASP A 655 14.44 -1.56 -46.68
N HIS A 656 14.12 -0.26 -46.63
CA HIS A 656 13.59 0.49 -47.76
C HIS A 656 14.66 1.25 -48.55
N GLY A 657 15.95 1.10 -48.21
CA GLY A 657 17.04 1.78 -48.91
C GLY A 657 17.02 3.31 -48.79
N LEU A 658 16.40 3.84 -47.73
CA LEU A 658 16.15 5.28 -47.55
C LEU A 658 17.33 6.03 -46.93
N SER A 659 18.42 5.34 -46.56
CA SER A 659 19.57 5.94 -45.85
C SER A 659 20.22 7.11 -46.59
N ASN A 660 20.15 7.12 -47.94
CA ASN A 660 20.73 8.16 -48.79
C ASN A 660 19.66 9.01 -49.52
N SER A 661 18.39 8.88 -49.14
CA SER A 661 17.29 9.62 -49.80
C SER A 661 17.43 11.13 -49.61
N LYS A 662 17.18 11.90 -50.68
CA LYS A 662 17.21 13.38 -50.68
C LYS A 662 15.97 13.92 -51.41
N PRO A 663 15.07 14.65 -50.73
CA PRO A 663 15.05 14.87 -49.28
C PRO A 663 14.77 13.58 -48.51
N ALA A 664 15.28 13.48 -47.28
CA ALA A 664 14.93 12.36 -46.41
C ALA A 664 13.44 12.42 -46.04
N PRO A 665 12.72 11.27 -46.03
CA PRO A 665 11.32 11.25 -45.66
C PRO A 665 11.13 11.61 -44.18
N GLU A 666 9.99 12.20 -43.87
CA GLU A 666 9.55 12.35 -42.49
C GLU A 666 8.92 11.04 -42.02
N LEU A 667 9.41 10.52 -40.90
CA LEU A 667 8.94 9.26 -40.33
C LEU A 667 7.90 9.52 -39.24
N TYR A 668 6.81 8.77 -39.33
CA TYR A 668 5.70 8.75 -38.39
C TYR A 668 5.49 7.33 -37.88
N VAL A 669 4.87 7.18 -36.70
CA VAL A 669 4.44 5.87 -36.22
C VAL A 669 3.03 5.55 -36.72
N LEU A 670 2.72 4.26 -36.85
CA LEU A 670 1.36 3.76 -36.93
C LEU A 670 0.96 3.31 -35.54
N ALA A 671 -0.18 3.78 -35.03
CA ALA A 671 -0.63 3.46 -33.67
C ALA A 671 -2.16 3.38 -33.59
N LEU A 672 -2.67 2.97 -32.43
CA LEU A 672 -4.10 2.91 -32.16
C LEU A 672 -4.54 4.11 -31.33
N ASN A 673 -5.66 4.72 -31.68
CA ASN A 673 -6.27 5.77 -30.87
C ASN A 673 -6.63 5.22 -29.48
N GLY A 674 -6.37 6.02 -28.44
CA GLY A 674 -6.52 5.61 -27.03
C GLY A 674 -5.34 4.84 -26.43
N SER A 675 -4.34 4.43 -27.23
CA SER A 675 -3.12 3.81 -26.68
C SER A 675 -2.25 4.83 -25.93
N TYR A 676 -1.47 4.33 -24.98
CA TYR A 676 -0.56 5.09 -24.13
C TYR A 676 0.81 4.43 -24.03
N HIS A 677 1.86 5.23 -24.18
CA HIS A 677 3.23 4.73 -24.27
C HIS A 677 4.22 5.45 -23.33
N GLY A 678 3.74 6.42 -22.52
CA GLY A 678 4.58 7.19 -21.61
C GLY A 678 4.58 8.69 -21.84
N ASP A 679 5.24 9.42 -20.95
CA ASP A 679 5.12 10.89 -20.88
C ASP A 679 6.38 11.63 -21.32
N THR A 680 7.45 10.92 -21.68
CA THR A 680 8.59 11.57 -22.35
C THR A 680 8.19 11.93 -23.78
N LEU A 681 8.76 13.02 -24.32
CA LEU A 681 8.28 13.59 -25.59
C LEU A 681 8.23 12.57 -26.73
N GLY A 682 9.25 11.71 -26.89
CA GLY A 682 9.25 10.72 -27.97
C GLY A 682 8.17 9.65 -27.81
N ALA A 683 7.84 9.28 -26.56
CA ALA A 683 6.73 8.36 -26.27
C ALA A 683 5.36 9.03 -26.43
N MET A 684 5.24 10.32 -26.07
CA MET A 684 4.01 11.10 -26.30
C MET A 684 3.71 11.29 -27.78
N GLU A 685 4.73 11.48 -28.63
CA GLU A 685 4.54 11.62 -30.08
C GLU A 685 3.93 10.37 -30.75
N ALA A 686 3.97 9.23 -30.07
CA ALA A 686 3.32 8.00 -30.48
C ALA A 686 1.88 7.83 -29.95
N GLN A 687 1.34 8.84 -29.26
CA GLN A 687 -0.04 8.87 -28.78
C GLN A 687 -0.87 9.83 -29.60
N ALA A 688 -2.17 9.52 -29.74
CA ALA A 688 -3.10 10.39 -30.44
C ALA A 688 -3.32 11.72 -29.68
N SER A 689 -3.85 12.72 -30.38
CA SER A 689 -4.18 14.01 -29.76
C SER A 689 -5.30 13.83 -28.73
N THR A 690 -5.03 14.20 -27.49
CA THR A 690 -5.98 14.18 -26.38
C THR A 690 -5.79 15.44 -25.52
N PRO A 691 -6.66 15.72 -24.52
CA PRO A 691 -6.39 16.76 -23.53
C PRO A 691 -5.04 16.59 -22.79
N TYR A 692 -4.46 15.38 -22.77
CA TYR A 692 -3.16 15.08 -22.14
C TYR A 692 -1.96 15.43 -23.02
N THR A 693 -2.14 15.53 -24.34
CA THR A 693 -1.09 15.91 -25.29
C THR A 693 -1.26 17.34 -25.79
N ALA A 694 -2.28 18.05 -25.28
CA ALA A 694 -2.56 19.45 -25.63
C ALA A 694 -1.37 20.38 -25.28
N PRO A 695 -1.28 21.58 -25.91
CA PRO A 695 -0.18 22.52 -25.71
C PRO A 695 0.07 22.93 -24.25
N LEU A 696 -0.97 22.89 -23.40
CA LEU A 696 -0.83 23.17 -21.96
C LEU A 696 -0.06 22.09 -21.20
N GLN A 697 -0.01 20.86 -21.73
CA GLN A 697 0.72 19.75 -21.14
C GLN A 697 2.13 19.63 -21.72
N GLN A 698 2.25 19.65 -23.04
CA GLN A 698 3.52 19.50 -23.74
C GLN A 698 3.57 20.37 -25.01
N PRO A 699 4.13 21.59 -24.98
CA PRO A 699 4.15 22.51 -26.11
C PRO A 699 4.89 22.00 -27.35
N TRP A 700 5.75 20.98 -27.22
CA TRP A 700 6.52 20.42 -28.32
C TRP A 700 5.85 19.22 -29.00
N TYR A 701 4.77 18.70 -28.43
CA TYR A 701 4.03 17.59 -29.03
C TYR A 701 3.43 18.01 -30.39
N ARG A 702 3.56 17.14 -31.39
CA ARG A 702 3.03 17.33 -32.75
C ARG A 702 2.09 16.22 -33.18
N GLY A 703 2.04 15.10 -32.46
CA GLY A 703 1.26 13.93 -32.84
C GLY A 703 1.85 13.26 -34.07
N ARG A 704 3.08 12.75 -33.95
CA ARG A 704 3.81 12.13 -35.07
C ARG A 704 3.36 10.69 -35.35
N GLY A 705 2.06 10.49 -35.53
CA GLY A 705 1.53 9.20 -35.95
C GLY A 705 0.28 9.26 -36.82
N CYS A 706 0.01 8.13 -37.47
CA CYS A 706 -1.29 7.77 -38.02
C CYS A 706 -2.00 6.91 -36.96
N PHE A 707 -3.16 7.38 -36.48
CA PHE A 707 -3.86 6.78 -35.34
C PHE A 707 -5.18 6.16 -35.82
N LEU A 708 -5.27 4.83 -35.76
CA LEU A 708 -6.45 4.07 -36.17
C LEU A 708 -7.40 3.89 -34.98
N ASP A 709 -8.70 3.99 -35.20
CA ASP A 709 -9.71 3.70 -34.18
C ASP A 709 -10.01 2.20 -34.13
N PRO A 710 -9.63 1.50 -33.03
CA PRO A 710 -9.76 0.06 -32.98
C PRO A 710 -11.18 -0.38 -32.57
N PRO A 711 -11.64 -1.55 -33.03
CA PRO A 711 -12.79 -2.25 -32.45
C PRO A 711 -12.49 -2.72 -31.02
N LYS A 712 -13.49 -2.62 -30.14
CA LYS A 712 -13.39 -2.89 -28.71
C LYS A 712 -14.16 -4.16 -28.33
N VAL A 713 -13.66 -4.87 -27.33
CA VAL A 713 -14.25 -6.07 -26.74
C VAL A 713 -14.80 -5.72 -25.37
N GLU A 714 -16.05 -6.08 -25.11
CA GLU A 714 -16.73 -5.71 -23.85
C GLU A 714 -17.63 -6.84 -23.36
N LEU A 715 -17.73 -7.01 -22.04
CA LEU A 715 -18.79 -7.82 -21.43
C LEU A 715 -19.96 -6.90 -21.08
N VAL A 716 -21.10 -7.11 -21.74
CA VAL A 716 -22.33 -6.32 -21.55
C VAL A 716 -23.50 -7.28 -21.40
N ARG A 717 -24.24 -7.17 -20.29
CA ARG A 717 -25.42 -8.01 -20.00
C ARG A 717 -25.16 -9.51 -20.18
N GLY A 718 -24.02 -9.99 -19.68
CA GLY A 718 -23.60 -11.39 -19.75
C GLY A 718 -23.10 -11.87 -21.11
N ARG A 719 -23.00 -10.99 -22.12
CA ARG A 719 -22.55 -11.34 -23.48
C ARG A 719 -21.25 -10.61 -23.81
N TRP A 720 -20.30 -11.34 -24.36
CA TRP A 720 -19.09 -10.73 -24.91
C TRP A 720 -19.41 -10.18 -26.28
N GLN A 721 -19.11 -8.91 -26.51
CA GLN A 721 -19.40 -8.23 -27.77
C GLN A 721 -18.16 -7.56 -28.34
N VAL A 722 -18.05 -7.58 -29.67
CA VAL A 722 -17.10 -6.75 -30.42
C VAL A 722 -17.88 -5.61 -31.04
N ARG A 723 -17.55 -4.39 -30.62
CA ARG A 723 -18.17 -3.15 -31.09
C ARG A 723 -17.13 -2.31 -31.83
N TRP A 724 -17.54 -1.67 -32.92
CA TRP A 724 -16.68 -0.76 -33.67
C TRP A 724 -17.45 0.48 -34.08
N ASP A 725 -17.04 1.65 -33.58
CA ASP A 725 -17.79 2.90 -33.78
C ASP A 725 -17.51 3.58 -35.14
N VAL A 726 -16.54 3.08 -35.92
CA VAL A 726 -16.08 3.72 -37.17
C VAL A 726 -16.60 3.03 -38.43
N ALA A 727 -16.99 1.76 -38.36
CA ALA A 727 -17.54 1.03 -39.49
C ALA A 727 -19.05 0.81 -39.32
N GLU A 728 -19.77 0.75 -40.43
CA GLU A 728 -21.17 0.27 -40.49
C GLU A 728 -21.24 -1.26 -40.33
N LEU A 729 -20.45 -1.82 -39.40
CA LEU A 729 -20.51 -3.23 -39.03
C LEU A 729 -21.36 -3.41 -37.79
N ASP A 730 -22.29 -4.36 -37.87
CA ASP A 730 -23.10 -4.75 -36.73
C ASP A 730 -22.22 -5.29 -35.59
N THR A 731 -22.65 -5.03 -34.36
CA THR A 731 -22.01 -5.57 -33.16
C THR A 731 -22.07 -7.09 -33.20
N THR A 732 -20.91 -7.74 -33.08
CA THR A 732 -20.83 -9.21 -33.09
C THR A 732 -20.77 -9.73 -31.67
N GLU A 733 -21.68 -10.64 -31.32
CA GLU A 733 -21.73 -11.29 -30.01
C GLU A 733 -21.02 -12.65 -30.01
N TYR A 734 -20.44 -13.00 -28.87
CA TYR A 734 -19.73 -14.24 -28.60
C TYR A 734 -20.23 -14.85 -27.29
N GLY A 735 -20.21 -16.18 -27.21
CA GLY A 735 -20.65 -16.90 -26.02
C GLY A 735 -19.65 -16.78 -24.87
N THR A 736 -18.36 -16.70 -25.19
CA THR A 736 -17.27 -16.67 -24.20
C THR A 736 -16.17 -15.70 -24.59
N ARG A 737 -15.39 -15.23 -23.60
CA ARG A 737 -14.17 -14.46 -23.82
C ARG A 737 -13.18 -15.23 -24.71
N ASP A 738 -13.05 -16.52 -24.48
CA ASP A 738 -12.07 -17.37 -25.18
C ASP A 738 -12.37 -17.50 -26.67
N GLU A 739 -13.64 -17.40 -27.10
CA GLU A 739 -13.99 -17.33 -28.53
C GLU A 739 -13.44 -16.04 -29.18
N VAL A 740 -13.57 -14.90 -28.50
CA VAL A 740 -13.03 -13.60 -28.95
C VAL A 740 -11.50 -13.64 -29.04
N PHE A 741 -10.86 -14.24 -28.03
CA PHE A 741 -9.42 -14.35 -27.91
C PHE A 741 -8.80 -15.54 -28.64
N SER A 742 -9.62 -16.36 -29.31
CA SER A 742 -9.13 -17.52 -30.03
C SER A 742 -8.20 -17.10 -31.16
N ILE A 743 -6.96 -17.58 -31.13
CA ILE A 743 -6.01 -17.39 -32.24
C ILE A 743 -6.49 -18.03 -33.56
N LYS A 744 -7.48 -18.93 -33.50
CA LYS A 744 -8.10 -19.52 -34.69
C LYS A 744 -9.23 -18.67 -35.26
N ARG A 745 -9.69 -17.65 -34.54
CA ARG A 745 -10.74 -16.76 -35.03
C ARG A 745 -10.19 -16.00 -36.24
N THR A 746 -10.80 -16.21 -37.40
CA THR A 746 -10.51 -15.41 -38.61
C THR A 746 -11.53 -14.29 -38.79
N GLY A 747 -12.54 -14.20 -37.92
CA GLY A 747 -13.73 -13.35 -38.11
C GLY A 747 -14.71 -13.97 -39.10
N THR A 748 -15.85 -13.32 -39.30
CA THR A 748 -16.61 -13.52 -40.54
C THR A 748 -15.78 -12.98 -41.71
N GLU A 749 -16.02 -13.50 -42.92
CA GLU A 749 -15.32 -13.01 -44.11
C GLU A 749 -15.48 -11.49 -44.27
N GLU A 750 -16.67 -10.98 -43.95
CA GLU A 750 -17.02 -9.56 -43.92
C GLU A 750 -16.22 -8.76 -42.88
N GLN A 751 -16.14 -9.23 -41.63
CA GLN A 751 -15.41 -8.54 -40.55
C GLN A 751 -13.91 -8.46 -40.85
N ALA A 752 -13.31 -9.56 -41.30
CA ALA A 752 -11.89 -9.62 -41.62
C ALA A 752 -11.54 -8.72 -42.80
N GLU A 753 -12.39 -8.70 -43.82
CA GLU A 753 -12.22 -7.84 -44.99
C GLU A 753 -12.41 -6.36 -44.65
N ALA A 754 -13.36 -6.04 -43.78
CA ALA A 754 -13.52 -4.67 -43.29
C ALA A 754 -12.29 -4.17 -42.52
N TYR A 755 -11.69 -4.99 -41.65
CA TYR A 755 -10.45 -4.64 -40.95
C TYR A 755 -9.31 -4.39 -41.93
N ARG A 756 -9.07 -5.31 -42.88
CA ARG A 756 -8.02 -5.14 -43.89
C ARG A 756 -8.21 -3.88 -44.72
N ARG A 757 -9.43 -3.63 -45.17
CA ARG A 757 -9.79 -2.46 -45.97
C ARG A 757 -9.54 -1.17 -45.20
N TYR A 758 -10.09 -1.06 -43.99
CA TYR A 758 -9.91 0.13 -43.15
C TYR A 758 -8.43 0.41 -42.86
N ILE A 759 -7.65 -0.62 -42.50
CA ILE A 759 -6.22 -0.47 -42.25
C ILE A 759 -5.49 0.03 -43.49
N GLY A 760 -5.70 -0.62 -44.64
CA GLY A 760 -5.03 -0.27 -45.89
C GLY A 760 -5.41 1.10 -46.43
N GLU A 761 -6.70 1.46 -46.38
CA GLU A 761 -7.21 2.77 -46.80
C GLU A 761 -6.67 3.88 -45.91
N THR A 762 -6.73 3.72 -44.58
CA THR A 762 -6.24 4.74 -43.63
C THR A 762 -4.74 4.98 -43.78
N ILE A 763 -3.94 3.91 -43.95
CA ILE A 763 -2.49 4.02 -44.18
C ILE A 763 -2.21 4.76 -45.49
N ARG A 764 -2.88 4.36 -46.58
CA ARG A 764 -2.70 4.96 -47.89
C ARG A 764 -3.08 6.44 -47.87
N GLU A 765 -4.24 6.77 -47.32
CA GLU A 765 -4.72 8.15 -47.20
C GLU A 765 -3.79 9.01 -46.35
N PHE A 766 -3.17 8.46 -45.30
CA PHE A 766 -2.21 9.19 -44.49
C PHE A 766 -0.91 9.48 -45.25
N GLU A 767 -0.33 8.48 -45.95
CA GLU A 767 0.90 8.67 -46.72
C GLU A 767 0.67 9.57 -47.96
N GLU A 768 -0.49 9.48 -48.63
CA GLU A 768 -0.87 10.32 -49.76
C GLU A 768 -1.27 11.75 -49.34
N GLY A 769 -2.05 11.88 -48.27
CA GLY A 769 -2.61 13.13 -47.77
C GLY A 769 -1.65 13.95 -46.90
N GLY A 770 -0.65 13.31 -46.27
CA GLY A 770 0.41 13.98 -45.51
C GLY A 770 1.35 14.85 -46.37
N GLY A 771 1.25 14.77 -47.70
CA GLY A 771 2.12 15.44 -48.68
C GLY A 771 1.93 16.95 -48.87
N SER A 772 1.41 17.69 -47.89
CA SER A 772 1.35 19.18 -47.99
C SER A 772 2.70 19.87 -47.66
N GLY A 773 3.69 19.12 -47.15
CA GLY A 773 5.05 19.59 -46.91
C GLY A 773 6.04 19.26 -48.03
N GLU A 774 7.22 19.90 -48.03
CA GLU A 774 8.29 19.70 -49.02
C GLU A 774 8.93 18.28 -49.00
N ARG A 775 8.55 17.41 -48.05
CA ARG A 775 9.14 16.08 -47.82
C ARG A 775 8.09 14.97 -47.84
N PRO A 776 8.40 13.77 -48.39
CA PRO A 776 7.49 12.64 -48.36
C PRO A 776 7.32 12.10 -46.93
N VAL A 777 6.09 11.76 -46.56
CA VAL A 777 5.74 11.16 -45.26
C VAL A 777 5.77 9.64 -45.39
N ARG A 778 6.30 8.93 -44.39
CA ARG A 778 6.31 7.46 -44.34
C ARG A 778 6.03 6.93 -42.93
N LEU A 779 5.30 5.82 -42.85
CA LEU A 779 5.08 5.10 -41.60
C LEU A 779 6.26 4.17 -41.31
N GLY A 780 7.09 4.54 -40.34
CA GLY A 780 8.38 3.89 -40.07
C GLY A 780 8.34 2.79 -38.99
N GLY A 781 7.21 2.60 -38.32
CA GLY A 781 7.02 1.57 -37.31
C GLY A 781 5.60 1.53 -36.78
N LEU A 782 5.08 0.33 -36.52
CA LEU A 782 3.84 0.10 -35.79
C LEU A 782 4.17 0.05 -34.30
N ILE A 783 3.39 0.75 -33.47
CA ILE A 783 3.43 0.66 -32.02
C ILE A 783 2.01 0.47 -31.49
N LEU A 784 1.82 -0.52 -30.60
CA LEU A 784 0.53 -0.75 -29.96
C LEU A 784 0.70 -1.33 -28.56
N GLU A 785 -0.26 -1.02 -27.68
CA GLU A 785 -0.50 -1.79 -26.46
C GLU A 785 -1.27 -3.06 -26.84
N PRO A 786 -0.72 -4.27 -26.63
CA PRO A 786 -1.42 -5.48 -26.98
C PRO A 786 -2.57 -5.76 -26.02
N VAL A 787 -3.73 -6.11 -26.58
CA VAL A 787 -4.94 -6.57 -25.88
C VAL A 787 -5.66 -5.52 -25.02
N ILE A 788 -4.98 -4.78 -24.14
CA ILE A 788 -5.61 -3.76 -23.30
C ILE A 788 -4.93 -2.40 -23.51
N HIS A 789 -5.71 -1.39 -23.86
CA HIS A 789 -5.31 0.01 -23.68
C HIS A 789 -5.52 0.39 -22.21
N GLY A 790 -4.43 0.44 -21.43
CA GLY A 790 -4.50 0.63 -19.98
C GLY A 790 -4.97 2.02 -19.60
N ALA A 791 -4.16 3.04 -19.94
CA ALA A 791 -4.46 4.44 -19.60
C ALA A 791 -5.64 5.03 -20.39
N GLY A 792 -5.98 4.41 -21.54
CA GLY A 792 -7.14 4.73 -22.36
C GLY A 792 -8.49 4.38 -21.70
N GLY A 793 -8.49 3.71 -20.54
CA GLY A 793 -9.70 3.36 -19.81
C GLY A 793 -9.93 1.85 -19.68
N MET A 794 -8.86 1.07 -19.58
CA MET A 794 -8.92 -0.40 -19.51
C MET A 794 -9.78 -0.98 -20.63
N GLU A 795 -9.54 -0.54 -21.87
CA GLU A 795 -10.30 -0.98 -23.03
C GLU A 795 -9.67 -2.25 -23.60
N LEU A 796 -10.45 -3.33 -23.72
CA LEU A 796 -9.99 -4.51 -24.46
C LEU A 796 -10.11 -4.22 -25.95
N ILE A 797 -9.02 -4.38 -26.67
CA ILE A 797 -8.97 -4.23 -28.12
C ILE A 797 -9.16 -5.60 -28.77
N ASP A 798 -9.91 -5.64 -29.87
CA ASP A 798 -10.18 -6.89 -30.55
C ASP A 798 -8.88 -7.57 -31.06
N PRO A 799 -8.53 -8.78 -30.57
CA PRO A 799 -7.28 -9.43 -30.95
C PRO A 799 -7.16 -9.72 -32.44
N LEU A 800 -8.27 -10.00 -33.14
CA LEU A 800 -8.28 -10.18 -34.59
C LEU A 800 -7.87 -8.89 -35.32
N PHE A 801 -8.33 -7.73 -34.89
CA PHE A 801 -7.94 -6.46 -35.49
C PHE A 801 -6.43 -6.22 -35.32
N GLN A 802 -5.91 -6.37 -34.10
CA GLN A 802 -4.47 -6.18 -33.84
C GLN A 802 -3.61 -7.17 -34.65
N ARG A 803 -4.02 -8.44 -34.77
CA ARG A 803 -3.34 -9.41 -35.63
C ARG A 803 -3.36 -9.03 -37.10
N THR A 804 -4.51 -8.57 -37.59
CA THR A 804 -4.66 -8.11 -38.99
C THR A 804 -3.74 -6.93 -39.26
N LEU A 805 -3.66 -5.98 -38.33
CA LEU A 805 -2.77 -4.82 -38.40
C LEU A 805 -1.29 -5.20 -38.37
N ILE A 806 -0.89 -6.09 -37.45
CA ILE A 806 0.48 -6.61 -37.36
C ILE A 806 0.87 -7.32 -38.66
N GLN A 807 -0.01 -8.18 -39.19
CA GLN A 807 0.24 -8.91 -40.42
C GLN A 807 0.42 -7.96 -41.61
N HIS A 808 -0.45 -6.95 -41.74
CA HIS A 808 -0.33 -5.93 -42.78
C HIS A 808 1.00 -5.17 -42.70
N CYS A 809 1.42 -4.78 -41.48
CA CYS A 809 2.69 -4.09 -41.27
C CYS A 809 3.89 -4.97 -41.63
N LYS A 810 3.87 -6.26 -41.26
CA LYS A 810 4.93 -7.20 -41.61
C LYS A 810 5.04 -7.39 -43.13
N GLU A 811 3.93 -7.51 -43.84
CA GLU A 811 3.89 -7.58 -45.30
C GLU A 811 4.48 -6.33 -45.95
N ALA A 812 4.20 -5.15 -45.37
CA ALA A 812 4.75 -3.86 -45.78
C ALA A 812 6.18 -3.58 -45.26
N ARG A 813 6.82 -4.51 -44.54
CA ARG A 813 8.13 -4.34 -43.88
C ARG A 813 8.19 -3.12 -42.95
N ILE A 814 7.08 -2.81 -42.29
CA ILE A 814 7.01 -1.83 -41.21
C ILE A 814 7.30 -2.59 -39.90
N PRO A 815 8.39 -2.25 -39.17
CA PRO A 815 8.73 -2.94 -37.93
C PRO A 815 7.62 -2.82 -36.87
N VAL A 816 7.37 -3.91 -36.16
CA VAL A 816 6.29 -4.01 -35.16
C VAL A 816 6.86 -3.92 -33.74
N ILE A 817 6.39 -2.91 -33.01
CA ILE A 817 6.66 -2.68 -31.59
C ILE A 817 5.44 -3.12 -30.77
N LEU A 818 5.62 -4.06 -29.85
CA LEU A 818 4.64 -4.33 -28.81
C LEU A 818 5.03 -3.63 -27.51
N ASP A 819 4.19 -2.69 -27.06
CA ASP A 819 4.32 -2.06 -25.75
C ASP A 819 3.74 -2.98 -24.67
N GLU A 820 4.56 -3.90 -24.17
CA GLU A 820 4.19 -4.79 -23.07
C GLU A 820 4.53 -4.22 -21.69
N VAL A 821 4.77 -2.91 -21.57
CA VAL A 821 5.04 -2.27 -20.28
C VAL A 821 3.88 -2.47 -19.32
N PHE A 822 2.64 -2.45 -19.81
CA PHE A 822 1.45 -2.80 -19.04
C PHE A 822 1.14 -4.29 -19.10
N ALA A 823 0.98 -4.84 -20.31
CA ALA A 823 0.37 -6.14 -20.55
C ALA A 823 1.29 -7.34 -20.24
N GLY A 824 2.60 -7.14 -20.33
CA GLY A 824 3.59 -8.20 -20.17
C GLY A 824 3.73 -8.68 -18.73
N ILE A 825 4.41 -9.82 -18.59
CA ILE A 825 4.81 -10.41 -17.31
C ILE A 825 3.59 -10.72 -16.45
N TRP A 826 2.74 -11.63 -16.92
CA TRP A 826 1.62 -12.22 -16.18
C TRP A 826 0.46 -11.28 -15.85
N ARG A 827 0.53 -9.98 -16.18
CA ARG A 827 -0.58 -9.02 -15.98
C ARG A 827 -1.90 -9.56 -16.55
N LEU A 828 -1.85 -10.08 -17.79
CA LEU A 828 -3.02 -10.61 -18.51
C LEU A 828 -3.15 -12.14 -18.42
N GLY A 829 -2.47 -12.77 -17.47
CA GLY A 829 -2.51 -14.22 -17.24
C GLY A 829 -1.63 -15.06 -18.18
N ARG A 830 -0.86 -14.41 -19.06
CA ARG A 830 0.21 -14.98 -19.89
C ARG A 830 1.53 -14.27 -19.60
N GLU A 831 2.66 -14.93 -19.87
CA GLU A 831 3.97 -14.31 -19.68
C GLU A 831 4.15 -13.10 -20.62
N THR A 832 3.65 -13.22 -21.85
CA THR A 832 3.61 -12.14 -22.85
C THR A 832 2.25 -12.07 -23.54
N ALA A 833 1.77 -10.86 -23.86
CA ALA A 833 0.53 -10.67 -24.58
C ALA A 833 0.63 -11.07 -26.07
N ALA A 834 1.84 -11.19 -26.62
CA ALA A 834 2.09 -11.80 -27.92
C ALA A 834 1.47 -13.20 -28.06
N GLU A 835 1.36 -13.98 -26.97
CA GLU A 835 0.67 -15.27 -26.97
C GLU A 835 -0.84 -15.15 -27.19
N LEU A 836 -1.47 -14.11 -26.61
CA LEU A 836 -2.90 -13.83 -26.79
C LEU A 836 -3.20 -13.35 -28.21
N LEU A 837 -2.23 -12.67 -28.84
CA LEU A 837 -2.31 -12.27 -30.24
C LEU A 837 -1.82 -13.37 -31.20
N GLY A 838 -1.19 -14.45 -30.75
CA GLY A 838 -0.59 -15.46 -31.64
C GLY A 838 0.35 -14.86 -32.70
N CYS A 839 0.98 -13.71 -32.42
CA CYS A 839 1.82 -12.95 -33.34
C CYS A 839 3.03 -12.41 -32.57
N THR A 840 4.23 -12.56 -33.14
CA THR A 840 5.47 -12.06 -32.53
C THR A 840 5.82 -10.65 -33.02
N PRO A 841 6.45 -9.81 -32.19
CA PRO A 841 6.96 -8.49 -32.60
C PRO A 841 8.34 -8.56 -33.28
N ASP A 842 8.80 -7.41 -33.77
CA ASP A 842 10.23 -7.17 -34.05
C ASP A 842 10.95 -6.56 -32.84
N ILE A 843 10.21 -5.79 -32.02
CA ILE A 843 10.67 -5.07 -30.84
C ILE A 843 9.59 -5.14 -29.75
N ALA A 844 9.95 -5.32 -28.48
CA ALA A 844 8.99 -5.28 -27.37
C ALA A 844 9.56 -4.58 -26.13
N CYS A 845 8.72 -3.83 -25.41
CA CYS A 845 9.11 -3.10 -24.22
C CYS A 845 8.48 -3.69 -22.96
N TYR A 846 9.27 -3.83 -21.88
CA TYR A 846 8.79 -4.33 -20.59
C TYR A 846 9.31 -3.44 -19.45
N ALA A 847 8.47 -3.17 -18.45
CA ALA A 847 8.85 -2.51 -17.20
C ALA A 847 7.86 -2.95 -16.10
N LYS A 848 7.43 -2.05 -15.20
CA LYS A 848 6.37 -2.29 -14.19
C LYS A 848 6.54 -3.62 -13.43
N LEU A 849 5.78 -4.66 -13.78
CA LEU A 849 5.85 -5.99 -13.16
C LEU A 849 7.22 -6.66 -13.27
N LEU A 850 8.08 -6.21 -14.19
CA LEU A 850 9.43 -6.74 -14.40
C LEU A 850 10.22 -6.89 -13.10
N THR A 851 10.12 -5.94 -12.18
CA THR A 851 10.85 -5.94 -10.89
C THR A 851 9.98 -6.34 -9.70
N GLY A 852 8.80 -6.92 -9.95
CA GLY A 852 7.83 -7.27 -8.91
C GLY A 852 7.23 -6.07 -8.18
N GLY A 853 7.40 -4.85 -8.71
CA GLY A 853 6.90 -3.60 -8.10
C GLY A 853 7.82 -2.98 -7.04
N MET A 854 9.11 -3.36 -7.04
CA MET A 854 10.07 -2.94 -6.01
C MET A 854 10.96 -1.75 -6.43
N LEU A 855 11.40 -1.70 -7.70
CA LEU A 855 12.30 -0.67 -8.21
C LEU A 855 12.05 -0.40 -9.70
N PRO A 856 12.36 0.80 -10.22
CA PRO A 856 12.30 1.08 -11.65
C PRO A 856 13.38 0.29 -12.41
N LEU A 857 12.98 -0.37 -13.49
CA LEU A 857 13.85 -0.93 -14.52
C LEU A 857 12.97 -1.17 -15.75
N ALA A 858 13.50 -0.93 -16.94
CA ALA A 858 12.85 -1.32 -18.17
C ALA A 858 13.81 -1.98 -19.14
N VAL A 859 13.25 -2.74 -20.07
CA VAL A 859 13.99 -3.41 -21.14
C VAL A 859 13.26 -3.27 -22.46
N THR A 860 14.04 -3.13 -23.53
CA THR A 860 13.59 -3.20 -24.92
C THR A 860 14.24 -4.42 -25.55
N LEU A 861 13.45 -5.45 -25.84
CA LEU A 861 13.88 -6.63 -26.58
C LEU A 861 13.79 -6.35 -28.07
N ALA A 862 14.70 -6.91 -28.85
CA ALA A 862 14.71 -6.78 -30.31
C ALA A 862 15.17 -8.08 -30.99
N THR A 863 14.69 -8.29 -32.22
CA THR A 863 15.21 -9.32 -33.12
C THR A 863 16.66 -9.04 -33.49
N GLU A 864 17.40 -10.09 -33.85
CA GLU A 864 18.75 -9.93 -34.39
C GLU A 864 18.79 -9.05 -35.66
N ASP A 865 17.74 -9.07 -36.49
CA ASP A 865 17.67 -8.28 -37.71
C ASP A 865 17.54 -6.77 -37.43
N VAL A 866 16.81 -6.38 -36.40
CA VAL A 866 16.79 -4.99 -35.92
C VAL A 866 18.18 -4.59 -35.41
N PHE A 867 18.83 -5.44 -34.62
CA PHE A 867 20.18 -5.18 -34.11
C PHE A 867 21.21 -4.99 -35.23
N LYS A 868 21.21 -5.87 -36.23
CA LYS A 868 22.08 -5.77 -37.42
C LYS A 868 21.85 -4.49 -38.24
N SER A 869 20.75 -3.76 -38.03
CA SER A 869 20.55 -2.46 -38.69
C SER A 869 21.49 -1.37 -38.16
N PHE A 870 22.01 -1.52 -36.94
CA PHE A 870 22.95 -0.61 -36.28
C PHE A 870 24.41 -1.10 -36.30
N LEU A 871 24.65 -2.36 -36.68
CA LEU A 871 26.00 -2.91 -36.72
C LEU A 871 26.81 -2.28 -37.87
N SER A 872 27.94 -1.67 -37.52
CA SER A 872 28.85 -0.95 -38.42
C SER A 872 30.22 -0.76 -37.76
N ASP A 873 31.24 -0.47 -38.56
CA ASP A 873 32.57 -0.07 -38.09
C ASP A 873 32.60 1.40 -37.61
N ASN A 874 31.51 2.15 -37.81
CA ASN A 874 31.37 3.54 -37.40
C ASN A 874 30.47 3.68 -36.16
N LYS A 875 31.03 4.20 -35.07
CA LYS A 875 30.28 4.46 -33.82
C LYS A 875 29.06 5.37 -34.02
N LEU A 876 29.09 6.29 -34.99
CA LEU A 876 27.96 7.18 -35.29
C LEU A 876 26.73 6.44 -35.85
N GLU A 877 26.91 5.20 -36.30
CA GLU A 877 25.82 4.35 -36.82
C GLU A 877 25.22 3.42 -35.75
N ALA A 878 25.83 3.38 -34.56
CA ALA A 878 25.30 2.66 -33.41
C ALA A 878 24.04 3.33 -32.85
N LEU A 879 23.31 2.62 -31.98
CA LEU A 879 22.21 3.19 -31.22
C LEU A 879 22.77 4.09 -30.10
N LEU A 880 22.97 5.37 -30.40
CA LEU A 880 23.44 6.38 -29.45
C LEU A 880 22.29 6.87 -28.53
N HIS A 881 21.80 5.95 -27.72
CA HIS A 881 20.91 6.20 -26.58
C HIS A 881 21.65 5.66 -25.35
N GLY A 882 21.44 6.23 -24.16
CA GLY A 882 21.99 5.67 -22.93
C GLY A 882 21.52 6.49 -21.73
N HIS A 883 21.36 5.81 -20.59
CA HIS A 883 21.00 6.42 -19.31
C HIS A 883 22.12 6.13 -18.31
N SER A 884 22.26 6.98 -17.29
CA SER A 884 23.34 6.78 -16.31
C SER A 884 23.17 5.46 -15.55
N TYR A 885 21.93 5.05 -15.26
CA TYR A 885 21.61 3.83 -14.52
C TYR A 885 21.24 2.63 -15.41
N THR A 886 21.58 2.68 -16.71
CA THR A 886 21.36 1.57 -17.64
C THR A 886 21.85 0.25 -17.02
N ALA A 887 20.92 -0.72 -16.93
CA ALA A 887 21.14 -2.05 -16.35
C ALA A 887 21.61 -2.06 -14.88
N HIS A 888 21.17 -1.13 -14.04
CA HIS A 888 21.59 -1.11 -12.63
C HIS A 888 21.38 -2.46 -11.92
N ALA A 889 22.45 -2.95 -11.27
CA ALA A 889 22.53 -4.32 -10.76
C ALA A 889 21.42 -4.68 -9.75
N THR A 890 20.99 -3.72 -8.93
CA THR A 890 19.92 -3.92 -7.94
C THR A 890 18.56 -4.16 -8.61
N GLY A 891 18.22 -3.39 -9.65
CA GLY A 891 16.99 -3.60 -10.43
C GLY A 891 17.02 -4.91 -11.19
N CYS A 892 18.18 -5.25 -11.77
CA CYS A 892 18.32 -6.53 -12.47
C CYS A 892 18.16 -7.72 -11.51
N ALA A 893 18.74 -7.65 -10.30
CA ALA A 893 18.58 -8.68 -9.29
C ALA A 893 17.11 -8.79 -8.81
N ALA A 894 16.43 -7.66 -8.64
CA ALA A 894 15.01 -7.64 -8.30
C ALA A 894 14.15 -8.30 -9.39
N ALA A 895 14.44 -8.01 -10.67
CA ALA A 895 13.71 -8.59 -11.78
C ALA A 895 13.95 -10.10 -11.93
N VAL A 896 15.20 -10.56 -11.78
CA VAL A 896 15.51 -12.00 -11.76
C VAL A 896 14.69 -12.73 -10.69
N ALA A 897 14.69 -12.20 -9.45
CA ALA A 897 13.93 -12.79 -8.36
C ALA A 897 12.41 -12.75 -8.61
N ALA A 898 11.88 -11.66 -9.17
CA ALA A 898 10.47 -11.54 -9.50
C ALA A 898 10.02 -12.56 -10.56
N LEU A 899 10.77 -12.71 -11.65
CA LEU A 899 10.48 -13.68 -12.71
C LEU A 899 10.52 -15.13 -12.20
N ASP A 900 11.49 -15.45 -11.32
CA ASP A 900 11.57 -16.75 -10.65
C ASP A 900 10.36 -17.01 -9.75
N LEU A 901 9.91 -16.02 -8.98
CA LEU A 901 8.74 -16.14 -8.12
C LEU A 901 7.45 -16.38 -8.91
N PHE A 902 7.24 -15.66 -10.02
CA PHE A 902 6.01 -15.79 -10.80
C PHE A 902 5.83 -17.19 -11.40
N THR A 903 6.92 -17.84 -11.78
CA THR A 903 6.93 -19.16 -12.44
C THR A 903 7.20 -20.33 -11.49
N ASN A 904 7.24 -20.10 -10.16
CA ASN A 904 7.47 -21.15 -9.19
C ASN A 904 6.14 -21.63 -8.58
N PRO A 905 5.62 -22.83 -8.93
CA PRO A 905 4.32 -23.32 -8.44
C PRO A 905 4.24 -23.49 -6.91
N SER A 906 5.38 -23.64 -6.23
CA SER A 906 5.43 -23.72 -4.76
C SER A 906 5.29 -22.36 -4.07
N LYS A 907 5.51 -21.27 -4.81
CA LYS A 907 5.44 -19.88 -4.32
C LYS A 907 4.25 -19.13 -4.89
N ASN A 908 3.93 -19.36 -6.17
CA ASN A 908 2.79 -18.79 -6.86
C ASN A 908 1.73 -19.88 -7.11
N PRO A 909 0.68 -19.97 -6.28
CA PRO A 909 -0.36 -20.97 -6.44
C PRO A 909 -1.28 -20.73 -7.66
N ASN A 910 -1.16 -19.57 -8.31
CA ASN A 910 -1.94 -19.23 -9.50
C ASN A 910 -1.26 -19.66 -10.79
N TYR A 911 0.05 -19.94 -10.76
CA TYR A 911 0.78 -20.40 -11.94
C TYR A 911 0.62 -21.90 -12.12
N ASP A 912 0.16 -22.32 -13.30
CA ASP A 912 0.14 -23.72 -13.72
C ASP A 912 1.33 -24.02 -14.64
N SER A 913 2.29 -24.80 -14.13
CA SER A 913 3.48 -25.18 -14.89
C SER A 913 3.20 -26.08 -16.10
N ALA A 914 2.07 -26.80 -16.13
CA ALA A 914 1.75 -27.71 -17.22
C ALA A 914 1.21 -26.95 -18.45
N SER A 915 0.37 -25.95 -18.22
CA SER A 915 -0.25 -25.13 -19.26
C SER A 915 0.47 -23.80 -19.50
N HIS A 916 1.38 -23.39 -18.60
CA HIS A 916 2.10 -22.12 -18.65
C HIS A 916 1.18 -20.89 -18.64
N VAL A 917 0.07 -20.97 -17.88
CA VAL A 917 -0.88 -19.86 -17.72
C VAL A 917 -1.19 -19.61 -16.25
N MET A 918 -1.68 -18.42 -15.94
CA MET A 918 -2.28 -18.13 -14.64
C MET A 918 -3.72 -18.62 -14.58
N LYS A 919 -4.16 -18.99 -13.37
CA LYS A 919 -5.58 -19.23 -13.06
C LYS A 919 -6.41 -17.97 -13.33
N GLU A 920 -7.69 -18.18 -13.64
CA GLU A 920 -8.66 -17.09 -13.72
C GLU A 920 -8.84 -16.46 -12.32
N MET A 921 -8.60 -15.16 -12.23
CA MET A 921 -8.58 -14.45 -10.95
C MET A 921 -9.96 -13.94 -10.53
N TRP A 922 -10.86 -13.75 -11.49
CA TRP A 922 -12.13 -13.08 -11.28
C TRP A 922 -13.29 -14.05 -11.55
N ALA A 923 -14.21 -14.18 -10.59
CA ALA A 923 -15.29 -15.16 -10.64
C ALA A 923 -16.27 -14.86 -11.80
N PRO A 924 -16.43 -15.77 -12.79
CA PRO A 924 -17.24 -15.52 -13.98
C PRO A 924 -18.70 -15.11 -13.68
N ASP A 925 -19.36 -15.81 -12.75
CA ASP A 925 -20.74 -15.51 -12.36
C ASP A 925 -20.91 -14.07 -11.83
N MET A 926 -19.89 -13.55 -11.12
CA MET A 926 -19.90 -12.16 -10.64
C MET A 926 -19.66 -11.16 -11.77
N LEU A 927 -18.81 -11.50 -12.74
CA LEU A 927 -18.60 -10.65 -13.92
C LEU A 927 -19.89 -10.51 -14.72
N GLU A 928 -20.59 -11.62 -14.94
CA GLU A 928 -21.90 -11.65 -15.60
C GLU A 928 -22.91 -10.79 -14.82
N GLU A 929 -23.04 -11.02 -13.51
CA GLU A 929 -23.95 -10.26 -12.66
C GLU A 929 -23.68 -8.75 -12.70
N MET A 930 -22.42 -8.34 -12.51
CA MET A 930 -22.02 -6.93 -12.54
C MET A 930 -22.23 -6.30 -13.92
N SER A 931 -22.03 -7.05 -15.00
CA SER A 931 -22.29 -6.57 -16.37
C SER A 931 -23.78 -6.36 -16.67
N CYS A 932 -24.68 -6.91 -15.85
CA CYS A 932 -26.13 -6.74 -15.97
C CYS A 932 -26.67 -5.57 -15.14
N MET A 933 -25.86 -4.97 -14.28
CA MET A 933 -26.26 -3.85 -13.43
C MET A 933 -26.61 -2.61 -14.29
N PRO A 934 -27.72 -1.90 -14.02
CA PRO A 934 -28.13 -0.74 -14.82
C PRO A 934 -27.15 0.44 -14.76
N GLU A 935 -26.38 0.54 -13.68
CA GLU A 935 -25.34 1.55 -13.45
C GLU A 935 -24.07 1.29 -14.26
N VAL A 936 -23.89 0.06 -14.78
CA VAL A 936 -22.68 -0.38 -15.48
C VAL A 936 -22.91 -0.38 -16.99
N THR A 937 -21.99 0.23 -17.73
CA THR A 937 -21.98 0.27 -19.20
C THR A 937 -21.30 -0.98 -19.76
N ARG A 938 -20.14 -1.34 -19.21
CA ARG A 938 -19.35 -2.51 -19.62
C ARG A 938 -18.47 -3.01 -18.50
N VAL A 939 -18.09 -4.28 -18.59
CA VAL A 939 -17.08 -4.94 -17.74
C VAL A 939 -15.93 -5.45 -18.61
N VAL A 940 -14.71 -5.35 -18.07
CA VAL A 940 -13.47 -5.89 -18.63
C VAL A 940 -12.78 -6.72 -17.55
N ALA A 941 -12.45 -7.97 -17.85
CA ALA A 941 -11.71 -8.82 -16.94
C ALA A 941 -10.77 -9.76 -17.71
N LEU A 942 -9.48 -9.68 -17.40
CA LEU A 942 -8.45 -10.53 -17.99
C LEU A 942 -7.22 -10.60 -17.08
N GLY A 943 -6.81 -11.83 -16.73
CA GLY A 943 -5.69 -12.06 -15.81
C GLY A 943 -5.90 -11.35 -14.49
N THR A 944 -4.97 -10.48 -14.11
CA THR A 944 -5.01 -9.72 -12.86
C THR A 944 -5.78 -8.40 -12.94
N VAL A 945 -6.40 -8.12 -14.09
CA VAL A 945 -7.12 -6.86 -14.35
C VAL A 945 -8.61 -7.10 -14.30
N PHE A 946 -9.30 -6.33 -13.46
CA PHE A 946 -10.73 -6.13 -13.52
C PHE A 946 -11.02 -4.64 -13.68
N ALA A 947 -11.94 -4.29 -14.57
CA ALA A 947 -12.43 -2.94 -14.72
C ALA A 947 -13.91 -2.95 -15.08
N LEU A 948 -14.60 -1.88 -14.71
CA LEU A 948 -15.95 -1.60 -15.17
C LEU A 948 -16.09 -0.13 -15.49
N GLU A 949 -16.94 0.17 -16.44
CA GLU A 949 -17.28 1.54 -16.79
C GLU A 949 -18.67 1.86 -16.24
N LEU A 950 -18.76 2.95 -15.47
CA LEU A 950 -20.02 3.45 -14.94
C LEU A 950 -20.73 4.31 -15.98
N ARG A 951 -22.06 4.18 -16.02
CA ARG A 951 -22.93 5.09 -16.76
C ARG A 951 -22.80 6.50 -16.18
N SER A 952 -22.62 7.51 -17.02
CA SER A 952 -22.50 8.91 -16.56
C SER A 952 -23.00 9.88 -17.62
N GLN A 953 -23.43 11.08 -17.19
CA GLN A 953 -23.74 12.20 -18.08
C GLN A 953 -22.48 12.88 -18.65
N SER A 954 -21.32 12.66 -18.01
CA SER A 954 -20.01 13.13 -18.48
C SER A 954 -19.06 11.94 -18.63
N VAL A 955 -18.36 11.85 -19.76
CA VAL A 955 -17.53 10.69 -20.14
C VAL A 955 -16.04 11.00 -19.93
N GLY A 956 -15.25 9.97 -19.62
CA GLY A 956 -13.80 10.09 -19.47
C GLY A 956 -13.37 10.82 -18.20
N TYR A 957 -12.14 11.33 -18.19
CA TYR A 957 -11.47 11.85 -16.98
C TYR A 957 -12.18 13.01 -16.26
N GLY A 958 -13.13 13.69 -16.91
CA GLY A 958 -13.95 14.73 -16.30
C GLY A 958 -15.10 14.21 -15.43
N SER A 959 -15.38 12.90 -15.46
CA SER A 959 -16.52 12.32 -14.73
C SER A 959 -16.23 12.14 -13.23
N PRO A 960 -17.03 12.74 -12.33
CA PRO A 960 -16.84 12.60 -10.89
C PRO A 960 -17.47 11.31 -10.33
N VAL A 961 -18.24 10.56 -11.13
CA VAL A 961 -19.10 9.46 -10.66
C VAL A 961 -18.33 8.37 -9.90
N SER A 962 -17.12 8.06 -10.38
CA SER A 962 -16.24 7.04 -9.79
C SER A 962 -15.60 7.52 -8.48
N ARG A 963 -15.41 8.83 -8.28
CA ARG A 963 -14.73 9.39 -7.10
C ARG A 963 -15.47 9.04 -5.81
N GLY A 964 -16.80 9.13 -5.82
CA GLY A 964 -17.63 8.77 -4.67
C GLY A 964 -17.43 7.31 -4.24
N ILE A 965 -17.47 6.39 -5.21
CA ILE A 965 -17.26 4.95 -4.98
C ILE A 965 -15.83 4.67 -4.50
N VAL A 966 -14.81 5.26 -5.13
CA VAL A 966 -13.40 5.09 -4.70
C VAL A 966 -13.20 5.54 -3.25
N LEU A 967 -13.78 6.67 -2.84
CA LEU A 967 -13.65 7.17 -1.48
C LEU A 967 -14.35 6.25 -0.46
N ARG A 968 -15.50 5.66 -0.81
CA ARG A 968 -16.17 4.68 0.07
C ARG A 968 -15.45 3.35 0.13
N LEU A 969 -14.92 2.84 -0.99
CA LEU A 969 -14.04 1.67 -1.01
C LEU A 969 -12.79 1.88 -0.15
N ARG A 970 -12.21 3.08 -0.17
CA ARG A 970 -11.06 3.42 0.68
C ARG A 970 -11.40 3.29 2.17
N LYS A 971 -12.59 3.76 2.58
CA LYS A 971 -13.10 3.58 3.97
C LYS A 971 -13.31 2.11 4.34
N ARG A 972 -13.51 1.22 3.35
CA ARG A 972 -13.63 -0.24 3.52
C ARG A 972 -12.31 -0.99 3.35
N GLY A 973 -11.18 -0.29 3.32
CA GLY A 973 -9.87 -0.92 3.20
C GLY A 973 -9.52 -1.39 1.77
N VAL A 974 -10.02 -0.70 0.74
CA VAL A 974 -9.65 -0.92 -0.66
C VAL A 974 -9.19 0.38 -1.29
N TYR A 975 -7.88 0.49 -1.57
CA TYR A 975 -7.27 1.63 -2.22
C TYR A 975 -7.30 1.46 -3.74
N SER A 976 -8.38 1.92 -4.37
CA SER A 976 -8.52 1.95 -5.84
C SER A 976 -8.28 3.36 -6.39
N ARG A 977 -8.13 3.45 -7.72
CA ARG A 977 -8.14 4.67 -8.51
C ARG A 977 -9.11 4.50 -9.67
N ALA A 978 -9.54 5.61 -10.25
CA ALA A 978 -10.38 5.63 -11.43
C ALA A 978 -9.65 6.26 -12.61
N LEU A 979 -10.11 5.92 -13.82
CA LEU A 979 -9.77 6.59 -15.08
C LEU A 979 -11.08 7.19 -15.61
N GLY A 980 -11.44 8.39 -15.13
CA GLY A 980 -12.75 8.95 -15.41
C GLY A 980 -13.88 8.13 -14.79
N ASN A 981 -14.86 7.73 -15.60
CA ASN A 981 -15.97 6.84 -15.20
C ASN A 981 -15.58 5.35 -15.14
N VAL A 982 -14.32 4.99 -15.47
CA VAL A 982 -13.82 3.62 -15.35
C VAL A 982 -13.23 3.37 -13.96
N LEU A 983 -13.81 2.42 -13.23
CA LEU A 983 -13.26 1.87 -11.99
C LEU A 983 -12.48 0.60 -12.30
N TYR A 984 -11.33 0.43 -11.66
CA TYR A 984 -10.56 -0.80 -11.82
C TYR A 984 -10.05 -1.33 -10.49
N LEU A 985 -9.92 -2.66 -10.45
CA LEU A 985 -9.28 -3.41 -9.41
C LEU A 985 -8.19 -4.25 -10.08
N MET A 986 -6.97 -4.13 -9.57
CA MET A 986 -5.82 -4.84 -10.07
C MET A 986 -5.17 -5.59 -8.92
N CYS A 987 -5.13 -6.91 -9.04
CA CYS A 987 -4.45 -7.77 -8.08
C CYS A 987 -3.02 -8.07 -8.54
N THR A 988 -2.26 -8.76 -7.70
CA THR A 988 -0.96 -9.28 -8.10
C THR A 988 -1.12 -10.66 -8.74
N PRO A 989 -0.19 -11.11 -9.61
CA PRO A 989 -0.21 -12.48 -10.14
C PRO A 989 -0.23 -13.57 -9.06
N MET A 990 0.10 -13.23 -7.81
CA MET A 990 0.17 -14.14 -6.68
C MET A 990 -0.99 -13.97 -5.67
N THR A 991 -1.89 -12.99 -5.86
CA THR A 991 -3.04 -12.76 -4.98
C THR A 991 -3.95 -14.00 -4.99
N LYS A 992 -4.50 -14.38 -3.83
CA LYS A 992 -5.46 -15.51 -3.76
C LYS A 992 -6.77 -15.18 -4.47
N VAL A 993 -7.32 -16.12 -5.24
CA VAL A 993 -8.58 -15.94 -5.98
C VAL A 993 -9.73 -15.56 -5.05
N GLU A 994 -9.80 -16.15 -3.85
CA GLU A 994 -10.83 -15.84 -2.86
C GLU A 994 -10.81 -14.36 -2.44
N ARG A 995 -9.62 -13.74 -2.43
CA ARG A 995 -9.49 -12.31 -2.13
C ARG A 995 -10.05 -11.46 -3.27
N CYS A 996 -9.85 -11.86 -4.51
CA CYS A 996 -10.41 -11.17 -5.68
C CYS A 996 -11.95 -11.20 -5.65
N THR A 997 -12.55 -12.35 -5.30
CA THR A 997 -14.00 -12.48 -5.10
C THR A 997 -14.51 -11.50 -4.03
N GLN A 998 -13.84 -11.40 -2.88
CA GLN A 998 -14.22 -10.45 -1.83
C GLN A 998 -14.18 -9.00 -2.30
N LEU A 999 -13.18 -8.63 -3.12
CA LEU A 999 -13.06 -7.27 -3.65
C LEU A 999 -14.21 -6.94 -4.61
N LEU A 1000 -14.60 -7.88 -5.48
CA LEU A 1000 -15.76 -7.71 -6.35
C LEU A 1000 -17.05 -7.56 -5.54
N THR A 1001 -17.23 -8.34 -4.47
CA THR A 1001 -18.40 -8.22 -3.59
C THR A 1001 -18.47 -6.83 -2.97
N MET A 1002 -17.36 -6.32 -2.44
CA MET A 1002 -17.30 -4.97 -1.86
C MET A 1002 -17.60 -3.89 -2.90
N LEU A 1003 -17.06 -4.00 -4.11
CA LEU A 1003 -17.31 -3.04 -5.18
C LEU A 1003 -18.77 -3.04 -5.62
N LYS A 1004 -19.35 -4.23 -5.83
CA LYS A 1004 -20.76 -4.38 -6.21
C LYS A 1004 -21.68 -3.70 -5.19
N GLU A 1005 -21.49 -3.98 -3.90
CA GLU A 1005 -22.27 -3.34 -2.82
C GLU A 1005 -22.14 -1.80 -2.82
N GLU A 1006 -20.97 -1.26 -3.15
CA GLU A 1006 -20.78 0.19 -3.22
C GLU A 1006 -21.44 0.83 -4.46
N ILE A 1007 -21.55 0.09 -5.56
CA ILE A 1007 -22.28 0.53 -6.75
C ILE A 1007 -23.78 0.52 -6.47
N GLU A 1008 -24.32 -0.55 -5.90
CA GLU A 1008 -25.75 -0.67 -5.54
C GLU A 1008 -26.22 0.43 -4.57
N ARG A 1009 -25.31 0.96 -3.75
CA ARG A 1009 -25.57 2.08 -2.82
C ARG A 1009 -25.53 3.45 -3.49
N THR A 1010 -25.08 3.55 -4.73
CA THR A 1010 -24.94 4.84 -5.43
C THR A 1010 -26.25 5.19 -6.13
N ASP A 1011 -26.89 6.28 -5.73
CA ASP A 1011 -27.94 6.88 -6.54
C ASP A 1011 -27.29 7.57 -7.73
N MET A 1012 -27.38 6.97 -8.92
CA MET A 1012 -26.76 7.49 -10.14
C MET A 1012 -27.47 8.73 -10.71
N ASN A 1013 -28.58 9.18 -10.10
CA ASN A 1013 -29.28 10.42 -10.45
C ASN A 1013 -28.80 11.66 -9.68
N GLN A 1014 -27.90 11.49 -8.69
CA GLN A 1014 -27.20 12.56 -7.97
C GLN A 1014 -25.72 12.59 -8.32
#